data_AF-A0A8T5RU28-F1
#
_entry.id   AF-A0A8T5RU28-F1
#
_cell.length_a   1.000
_cell.length_b   1.000
_cell.length_c   1.000
_cell.angle_alpha   90.00
_cell.angle_beta   90.00
_cell.angle_gamma   90.00
#
_symmetry.space_group_name_H-M   'P 1'
#
loop_
_entity.id
_entity.type
_entity.pdbx_description
1 polymer ?
#
loop_
_entity_poly.entity_id
_entity_poly.type
_entity_poly.pdbx_seq_one_letter_code
_entity_poly.pdbx_strand_id
1 'polypeptide(L)'
;MNEKDLNGKGRQYIRRIKEFFLPRSSLLKKKDSANLESENLINIENLINEGKFEEALSIINDCEGMNDLSDSDLTSCTLLKSYIFNRTGKFKEGFRVAEKVYKKSQVQNKFLQSSDALTNMALARLWLVDYNKAHNLITQSEELLQKLSKISTSELKRREASIAYIKGLIYWFQGDFNNGLRYAKESLELNETVGNKIGIAESLYGIGQCLSVMKGDLDQALIYIEQSRNLAKELNYRQLLLLNTINLGVFYTFKGEFRNSLTVYNQALPIAEELDIKQLIILIKNNLGLNFKDLGKWDEAIKNMKQSIKLAKEAGFYWLLINSIGGLIEILVYKGDIKQAQVHLEEMKQFIIDDDSKVFNWYYQYCEAIILKASPRIHNRAKAEEILKRLVQKELTNAEITINSLINLCDLLLEELKSTNDFEILKELEPLIAQLLNIAENSNSNWVLAETYTLQAKLALLTSDPKDTRRLLTKAQEIAESGGMQLLAAKISSEHDSLLKELSKWEDLKDKNIPLTERMELAHIDDQMKSLLWDRDLSSLEYTEEDPVIILILAEGGVSIFSHIFSKDWSYEDDLVGGFLSAMNSFSGELFSEGLDRAKFGKHTVLMKPFASFFACYLFKGQSYLANKKLSKFIKNIETNKRVKIIFESYYKNHKTINLEENPPLEELFTEVFIQKIP
;
A
#
# COMPACT_ATOMS: atom_id res chain seq x y z
N MET A 1 -42.16 -16.88 -13.65
CA MET A 1 -43.21 -17.93 -13.54
C MET A 1 -43.73 -17.93 -12.12
N ASN A 2 -45.05 -17.98 -11.93
CA ASN A 2 -45.65 -18.07 -10.59
C ASN A 2 -45.41 -19.48 -10.04
N GLU A 3 -45.02 -19.62 -8.76
CA GLU A 3 -44.57 -20.89 -8.17
C GLU A 3 -45.65 -21.99 -8.19
N LYS A 4 -46.92 -21.59 -8.34
CA LYS A 4 -48.07 -22.49 -8.48
C LYS A 4 -48.10 -23.26 -9.81
N ASP A 5 -47.43 -22.76 -10.85
CA ASP A 5 -47.51 -23.32 -12.21
C ASP A 5 -46.45 -24.40 -12.50
N LEU A 6 -45.57 -24.69 -11.55
CA LEU A 6 -44.50 -25.67 -11.71
C LEU A 6 -44.95 -27.07 -11.25
N ASN A 7 -44.63 -28.08 -12.07
CA ASN A 7 -44.85 -29.49 -11.78
C ASN A 7 -43.80 -30.02 -10.76
N GLY A 8 -44.06 -31.19 -10.15
CA GLY A 8 -43.38 -31.67 -8.94
C GLY A 8 -41.85 -31.68 -8.96
N LYS A 9 -41.22 -31.91 -10.13
CA LYS A 9 -39.75 -31.82 -10.29
C LYS A 9 -39.25 -30.36 -10.36
N GLY A 10 -39.99 -29.46 -11.01
CA GLY A 10 -39.68 -28.02 -11.05
C GLY A 10 -39.82 -27.34 -9.68
N ARG A 11 -40.82 -27.74 -8.88
CA ARG A 11 -40.93 -27.28 -7.49
C ARG A 11 -39.80 -27.81 -6.60
N GLN A 12 -39.38 -29.07 -6.78
CA GLN A 12 -38.22 -29.62 -6.05
C GLN A 12 -36.91 -28.90 -6.41
N TYR A 13 -36.73 -28.55 -7.68
CA TYR A 13 -35.54 -27.83 -8.15
C TYR A 13 -35.50 -26.39 -7.58
N ILE A 14 -36.62 -25.65 -7.61
CA ILE A 14 -36.70 -24.32 -6.96
C ILE A 14 -36.59 -24.42 -5.43
N ARG A 15 -37.11 -25.47 -4.80
CA ARG A 15 -36.97 -25.70 -3.36
C ARG A 15 -35.50 -25.96 -2.97
N ARG A 16 -34.75 -26.70 -3.78
CA ARG A 16 -33.30 -26.89 -3.62
C ARG A 16 -32.50 -25.62 -3.88
N ILE A 17 -32.90 -24.79 -4.84
CA ILE A 17 -32.28 -23.48 -5.08
C ILE A 17 -32.57 -22.52 -3.90
N LYS A 18 -33.81 -22.50 -3.37
CA LYS A 18 -34.14 -21.71 -2.16
C LYS A 18 -33.37 -22.21 -0.92
N GLU A 19 -33.12 -23.50 -0.79
CA GLU A 19 -32.27 -24.06 0.28
C GLU A 19 -30.77 -23.72 0.12
N PHE A 20 -30.33 -23.32 -1.07
CA PHE A 20 -28.95 -22.90 -1.35
C PHE A 20 -28.74 -21.38 -1.22
N PHE A 21 -29.78 -20.56 -1.43
CA PHE A 21 -29.70 -19.10 -1.46
C PHE A 21 -30.43 -18.38 -0.31
N LEU A 22 -31.19 -19.08 0.54
CA LEU A 22 -31.79 -18.52 1.76
C LEU A 22 -31.33 -19.32 2.97
N PRO A 23 -30.83 -18.68 4.05
CA PRO A 23 -30.34 -19.39 5.22
C PRO A 23 -31.48 -20.20 5.86
N ARG A 24 -31.19 -21.44 6.26
CA ARG A 24 -32.02 -22.15 7.23
C ARG A 24 -31.99 -21.36 8.54
N SER A 25 -33.01 -20.54 8.78
CA SER A 25 -33.47 -20.21 10.12
C SER A 25 -34.07 -21.47 10.74
N SER A 26 -33.24 -22.47 11.06
CA SER A 26 -33.69 -23.72 11.67
C SER A 26 -33.64 -23.64 13.19
N LEU A 27 -34.45 -22.76 13.78
CA LEU A 27 -34.87 -22.81 15.18
C LEU A 27 -36.27 -22.21 15.34
N LEU A 28 -37.29 -22.74 14.64
CA LEU A 28 -38.69 -22.43 14.95
C LEU A 28 -39.56 -23.68 14.83
N LYS A 29 -39.72 -24.38 15.97
CA LYS A 29 -40.86 -25.22 16.45
C LYS A 29 -40.31 -26.08 17.61
N LYS A 30 -40.77 -26.00 18.86
CA LYS A 30 -42.13 -25.82 19.41
C LYS A 30 -42.13 -24.83 20.59
N LYS A 31 -43.30 -24.19 20.80
CA LYS A 31 -43.67 -23.50 22.03
C LYS A 31 -43.70 -24.49 23.19
N ASP A 32 -42.65 -24.49 23.99
CA ASP A 32 -42.67 -24.89 25.40
C ASP A 32 -42.00 -23.75 26.17
N SER A 33 -42.50 -23.44 27.36
CA SER A 33 -42.22 -22.25 28.17
C SER A 33 -40.79 -22.17 28.76
N ALA A 34 -39.79 -22.69 28.04
CA ALA A 34 -38.37 -22.70 28.40
C ALA A 34 -37.49 -21.89 27.41
N ASN A 35 -38.08 -21.11 26.49
CA ASN A 35 -37.39 -20.58 25.28
C ASN A 35 -37.13 -19.07 25.22
N LEU A 36 -37.49 -18.25 26.21
CA LEU A 36 -37.20 -16.82 26.16
C LEU A 36 -35.69 -16.51 26.30
N GLU A 37 -34.96 -17.35 27.04
CA GLU A 37 -33.56 -17.12 27.42
C GLU A 37 -32.57 -17.42 26.27
N SER A 38 -32.86 -18.42 25.43
CA SER A 38 -32.08 -18.74 24.22
C SER A 38 -32.39 -17.79 23.05
N GLU A 39 -33.63 -17.28 22.96
CA GLU A 39 -34.02 -16.28 21.97
C GLU A 39 -33.29 -14.95 22.19
N ASN A 40 -33.08 -14.53 23.44
CA ASN A 40 -32.33 -13.30 23.75
C ASN A 40 -30.86 -13.41 23.34
N LEU A 41 -30.19 -14.53 23.60
CA LEU A 41 -28.81 -14.76 23.15
C LEU A 41 -28.69 -14.76 21.63
N ILE A 42 -29.60 -15.45 20.94
CA ILE A 42 -29.66 -15.46 19.47
C ILE A 42 -29.93 -14.05 18.95
N ASN A 43 -30.80 -13.28 19.60
CA ASN A 43 -31.09 -11.91 19.23
C ASN A 43 -29.88 -10.99 19.43
N ILE A 44 -29.19 -11.09 20.57
CA ILE A 44 -27.94 -10.36 20.83
C ILE A 44 -26.89 -10.71 19.76
N GLU A 45 -26.68 -12.00 19.47
CA GLU A 45 -25.76 -12.43 18.41
C GLU A 45 -26.19 -11.87 17.05
N ASN A 46 -27.47 -11.88 16.71
CA ASN A 46 -27.96 -11.30 15.46
C ASN A 46 -27.76 -9.78 15.39
N LEU A 47 -28.02 -9.05 16.48
CA LEU A 47 -27.78 -7.61 16.54
C LEU A 47 -26.28 -7.30 16.43
N ILE A 48 -25.43 -8.09 17.10
CA ILE A 48 -23.97 -8.02 16.92
C ILE A 48 -23.62 -8.29 15.45
N ASN A 49 -24.25 -9.27 14.83
CA ASN A 49 -24.02 -9.63 13.44
C ASN A 49 -24.47 -8.54 12.46
N GLU A 50 -25.52 -7.80 12.81
CA GLU A 50 -26.04 -6.62 12.11
C GLU A 50 -25.28 -5.33 12.48
N GLY A 51 -24.29 -5.40 13.38
CA GLY A 51 -23.51 -4.24 13.84
C GLY A 51 -24.26 -3.28 14.78
N LYS A 52 -25.44 -3.67 15.29
CA LYS A 52 -26.29 -2.91 16.21
C LYS A 52 -25.85 -3.07 17.66
N PHE A 53 -24.65 -2.61 17.97
CA PHE A 53 -24.01 -2.82 19.28
C PHE A 53 -24.73 -2.17 20.45
N GLU A 54 -25.36 -1.00 20.26
CA GLU A 54 -26.10 -0.32 21.32
C GLU A 54 -27.38 -1.09 21.70
N GLU A 55 -28.14 -1.53 20.70
CA GLU A 55 -29.32 -2.39 20.91
C GLU A 55 -28.92 -3.70 21.59
N ALA A 56 -27.83 -4.34 21.13
CA ALA A 56 -27.29 -5.54 21.75
C ALA A 56 -26.87 -5.30 23.22
N LEU A 57 -26.19 -4.18 23.52
CA LEU A 57 -25.81 -3.81 24.89
C LEU A 57 -27.02 -3.52 25.77
N SER A 58 -28.08 -2.92 25.24
CA SER A 58 -29.32 -2.70 25.97
C SER A 58 -29.92 -4.03 26.41
N ILE A 59 -30.06 -4.98 25.48
CA ILE A 59 -30.60 -6.31 25.79
C ILE A 59 -29.69 -7.05 26.78
N ILE A 60 -28.36 -6.96 26.63
CA ILE A 60 -27.44 -7.57 27.59
C ILE A 60 -27.60 -6.96 28.99
N ASN A 61 -27.73 -5.64 29.12
CA ASN A 61 -27.92 -4.99 30.41
C ASN A 61 -29.25 -5.40 31.05
N ASP A 62 -30.31 -5.55 30.25
CA ASP A 62 -31.61 -6.06 30.70
C ASP A 62 -31.47 -7.51 31.18
N CYS A 63 -30.74 -8.36 30.46
CA CYS A 63 -30.42 -9.73 30.88
C CYS A 63 -29.61 -9.75 32.19
N GLU A 64 -28.62 -8.88 32.37
CA GLU A 64 -27.83 -8.82 33.60
C GLU A 64 -28.65 -8.38 34.83
N GLY A 65 -29.80 -7.73 34.63
CA GLY A 65 -30.74 -7.32 35.68
C GLY A 65 -31.83 -8.33 36.04
N MET A 66 -31.98 -9.42 35.29
CA MET A 66 -32.99 -10.45 35.55
C MET A 66 -32.46 -11.51 36.54
N ASN A 67 -33.22 -11.79 37.60
CA ASN A 67 -32.85 -12.77 38.62
C ASN A 67 -33.01 -14.24 38.20
N ASP A 68 -33.72 -14.51 37.10
CA ASP A 68 -34.13 -15.86 36.71
C ASP A 68 -33.26 -16.48 35.60
N LEU A 69 -32.25 -15.77 35.09
CA LEU A 69 -31.39 -16.27 34.01
C LEU A 69 -30.47 -17.41 34.47
N SER A 70 -30.34 -18.43 33.61
CA SER A 70 -29.37 -19.49 33.86
C SER A 70 -27.96 -18.92 34.00
N ASP A 71 -27.19 -19.49 34.93
CA ASP A 71 -25.83 -19.06 35.23
C ASP A 71 -24.89 -19.17 34.00
N SER A 72 -25.28 -20.02 33.04
CA SER A 72 -24.60 -20.20 31.76
C SER A 72 -24.93 -19.11 30.75
N ASP A 73 -26.19 -18.73 30.63
CA ASP A 73 -26.62 -17.72 29.67
C ASP A 73 -26.16 -16.34 30.10
N LEU A 74 -26.15 -16.06 31.41
CA LEU A 74 -25.53 -14.86 31.95
C LEU A 74 -24.02 -14.79 31.60
N THR A 75 -23.33 -15.92 31.67
CA THR A 75 -21.90 -16.00 31.29
C THR A 75 -21.70 -15.70 29.81
N SER A 76 -22.56 -16.23 28.94
CA SER A 76 -22.54 -15.97 27.50
C SER A 76 -22.90 -14.51 27.17
N CYS A 77 -23.89 -13.91 27.83
CA CYS A 77 -24.25 -12.50 27.66
C CYS A 77 -23.11 -11.56 28.08
N THR A 78 -22.47 -11.82 29.23
CA THR A 78 -21.32 -11.04 29.68
C THR A 78 -20.10 -11.23 28.76
N LEU A 79 -19.93 -12.40 28.15
CA LEU A 79 -18.90 -12.62 27.14
C LEU A 79 -19.17 -11.81 25.87
N LEU A 80 -20.42 -11.78 25.38
CA LEU A 80 -20.83 -10.95 24.25
C LEU A 80 -20.66 -9.45 24.57
N LYS A 81 -20.88 -9.03 25.82
CA LYS A 81 -20.58 -7.66 26.28
C LYS A 81 -19.10 -7.31 26.13
N SER A 82 -18.21 -8.21 26.54
CA SER A 82 -16.77 -8.03 26.36
C SER A 82 -16.40 -7.93 24.87
N TYR A 83 -17.00 -8.80 24.04
CA TYR A 83 -16.81 -8.75 22.60
C TYR A 83 -17.25 -7.39 22.02
N ILE A 84 -18.45 -6.91 22.38
CA ILE A 84 -18.92 -5.59 21.96
C ILE A 84 -17.96 -4.49 22.42
N PHE A 85 -17.47 -4.52 23.66
CA PHE A 85 -16.51 -3.52 24.14
C PHE A 85 -15.22 -3.51 23.34
N ASN A 86 -14.66 -4.68 23.00
CA ASN A 86 -13.51 -4.73 22.10
C ASN A 86 -13.83 -4.14 20.72
N ARG A 87 -15.05 -4.33 20.23
CA ARG A 87 -15.51 -3.80 18.93
C ARG A 87 -15.75 -2.31 18.97
N THR A 88 -16.23 -1.76 20.08
CA THR A 88 -16.44 -0.32 20.25
C THR A 88 -15.19 0.40 20.78
N GLY A 89 -14.01 -0.23 20.78
CA GLY A 89 -12.75 0.40 21.22
C GLY A 89 -12.57 0.54 22.74
N LYS A 90 -13.46 -0.04 23.54
CA LYS A 90 -13.45 -0.04 25.02
C LYS A 90 -12.61 -1.20 25.57
N PHE A 91 -11.35 -1.31 25.14
CA PHE A 91 -10.52 -2.50 25.39
C PHE A 91 -10.24 -2.75 26.87
N LYS A 92 -10.09 -1.70 27.69
CA LYS A 92 -9.85 -1.85 29.13
C LYS A 92 -11.08 -2.44 29.82
N GLU A 93 -12.28 -1.97 29.49
CA GLU A 93 -13.52 -2.58 29.99
C GLU A 93 -13.70 -3.99 29.42
N GLY A 94 -13.49 -4.18 28.11
CA GLY A 94 -13.57 -5.47 27.42
C GLY A 94 -12.69 -6.53 28.08
N PHE A 95 -11.43 -6.20 28.38
CA PHE A 95 -10.51 -7.06 29.10
C PHE A 95 -11.02 -7.43 30.50
N ARG A 96 -11.44 -6.43 31.31
CA ARG A 96 -11.93 -6.67 32.67
C ARG A 96 -13.16 -7.58 32.69
N VAL A 97 -14.08 -7.37 31.74
CA VAL A 97 -15.29 -8.19 31.60
C VAL A 97 -14.92 -9.62 31.21
N ALA A 98 -14.05 -9.82 30.21
CA ALA A 98 -13.61 -11.16 29.81
C ALA A 98 -12.82 -11.87 30.93
N GLU A 99 -11.97 -11.16 31.68
CA GLU A 99 -11.22 -11.76 32.79
C GLU A 99 -12.15 -12.30 33.88
N LYS A 100 -13.23 -11.56 34.19
CA LYS A 100 -14.27 -12.01 35.13
C LYS A 100 -14.96 -13.28 34.63
N VAL A 101 -15.33 -13.31 33.34
CA VAL A 101 -15.93 -14.48 32.69
C VAL A 101 -14.99 -15.67 32.75
N TYR A 102 -13.72 -15.49 32.40
CA TYR A 102 -12.69 -16.54 32.42
C TYR A 102 -12.54 -17.20 33.80
N LYS A 103 -12.41 -16.38 34.86
CA LYS A 103 -12.30 -16.89 36.23
C LYS A 103 -13.53 -17.72 36.63
N LYS A 104 -14.74 -17.25 36.28
CA LYS A 104 -15.99 -17.98 36.56
C LYS A 104 -16.09 -19.27 35.74
N SER A 105 -15.81 -19.22 34.44
CA SER A 105 -15.94 -20.37 33.54
C SER A 105 -14.92 -21.47 33.83
N GLN A 106 -13.72 -21.12 34.30
CA GLN A 106 -12.74 -22.10 34.77
C GLN A 106 -13.25 -22.91 35.97
N VAL A 107 -13.78 -22.25 37.00
CA VAL A 107 -14.34 -22.93 38.18
C VAL A 107 -15.51 -23.84 37.81
N GLN A 108 -16.29 -23.44 36.80
CA GLN A 108 -17.42 -24.21 36.28
C GLN A 108 -17.03 -25.30 35.26
N ASN A 109 -15.74 -25.48 34.96
CA ASN A 109 -15.24 -26.39 33.90
C ASN A 109 -15.88 -26.15 32.52
N LYS A 110 -16.26 -24.90 32.24
CA LYS A 110 -16.83 -24.44 30.98
C LYS A 110 -15.72 -24.03 30.02
N PHE A 111 -15.12 -25.03 29.39
CA PHE A 111 -13.93 -24.83 28.57
C PHE A 111 -14.19 -23.94 27.33
N LEU A 112 -15.29 -24.13 26.59
CA LEU A 112 -15.56 -23.30 25.41
C LEU A 112 -15.65 -21.80 25.76
N GLN A 113 -16.41 -21.44 26.79
CA GLN A 113 -16.53 -20.06 27.27
C GLN A 113 -15.20 -19.52 27.81
N SER A 114 -14.38 -20.38 28.43
CA SER A 114 -13.04 -20.00 28.87
C SER A 114 -12.15 -19.65 27.67
N SER A 115 -12.24 -20.41 26.58
CA SER A 115 -11.53 -20.13 25.33
C SER A 115 -11.98 -18.82 24.70
N ASP A 116 -13.30 -18.58 24.64
CA ASP A 116 -13.85 -17.34 24.10
C ASP A 116 -13.41 -16.12 24.93
N ALA A 117 -13.39 -16.25 26.26
CA ALA A 117 -12.91 -15.20 27.16
C ALA A 117 -11.41 -14.90 26.96
N LEU A 118 -10.58 -15.94 26.81
CA LEU A 118 -9.16 -15.78 26.50
C LEU A 118 -8.94 -15.06 25.15
N THR A 119 -9.74 -15.39 24.14
CA THR A 119 -9.69 -14.73 22.82
C THR A 119 -10.06 -13.25 22.93
N ASN A 120 -11.11 -12.91 23.68
CA ASN A 120 -11.48 -11.50 23.92
C ASN A 120 -10.43 -10.75 24.73
N MET A 121 -9.81 -11.39 25.73
CA MET A 121 -8.70 -10.81 26.49
C MET A 121 -7.47 -10.57 25.59
N ALA A 122 -7.16 -11.51 24.70
CA ALA A 122 -6.05 -11.39 23.76
C ALA A 122 -6.26 -10.24 22.79
N LEU A 123 -7.46 -10.11 22.20
CA LEU A 123 -7.81 -8.98 21.34
C LEU A 123 -7.67 -7.64 22.09
N ALA A 124 -8.17 -7.56 23.33
CA ALA A 124 -8.01 -6.35 24.13
C ALA A 124 -6.52 -6.02 24.41
N ARG A 125 -5.71 -7.03 24.74
CA ARG A 125 -4.26 -6.88 24.97
C ARG A 125 -3.51 -6.45 23.73
N LEU A 126 -3.91 -6.96 22.56
CA LEU A 126 -3.36 -6.57 21.28
C LEU A 126 -3.52 -5.06 21.03
N TRP A 127 -4.74 -4.53 21.20
CA TRP A 127 -5.03 -3.10 21.05
C TRP A 127 -4.42 -2.23 22.15
N LEU A 128 -4.08 -2.82 23.30
CA LEU A 128 -3.30 -2.21 24.37
C LEU A 128 -1.78 -2.43 24.21
N VAL A 129 -1.33 -2.95 23.06
CA VAL A 129 0.09 -3.09 22.66
C VAL A 129 0.87 -4.09 23.52
N ASP A 130 0.18 -5.04 24.15
CA ASP A 130 0.78 -6.06 25.00
C ASP A 130 0.87 -7.40 24.25
N TYR A 131 1.65 -7.43 23.16
CA TYR A 131 1.69 -8.53 22.18
C TYR A 131 2.09 -9.86 22.81
N ASN A 132 3.06 -9.85 23.73
CA ASN A 132 3.51 -11.07 24.42
C ASN A 132 2.39 -11.67 25.28
N LYS A 133 1.64 -10.85 26.02
CA LYS A 133 0.50 -11.34 26.79
C LYS A 133 -0.65 -11.76 25.88
N ALA A 134 -0.89 -11.04 24.79
CA ALA A 134 -1.88 -11.45 23.79
C ALA A 134 -1.55 -12.83 23.21
N HIS A 135 -0.29 -13.06 22.84
CA HIS A 135 0.18 -14.36 22.34
C HIS A 135 -0.01 -15.47 23.38
N ASN A 136 0.43 -15.25 24.62
CA ASN A 136 0.27 -16.23 25.70
C ASN A 136 -1.20 -16.60 25.98
N LEU A 137 -2.11 -15.62 25.92
CA LEU A 137 -3.55 -15.86 26.10
C LEU A 137 -4.12 -16.72 24.97
N ILE A 138 -3.67 -16.50 23.74
CA ILE A 138 -4.07 -17.29 22.58
C ILE A 138 -3.51 -18.71 22.67
N THR A 139 -2.25 -18.91 23.05
CA THR A 139 -1.69 -20.24 23.27
C THR A 139 -2.49 -21.02 24.33
N GLN A 140 -2.87 -20.36 25.43
CA GLN A 140 -3.73 -20.98 26.46
C GLN A 140 -5.11 -21.37 25.91
N SER A 141 -5.68 -20.55 25.03
CA SER A 141 -6.96 -20.82 24.37
C SER A 141 -6.87 -22.05 23.45
N GLU A 142 -5.77 -22.17 22.70
CA GLU A 142 -5.49 -23.33 21.84
C GLU A 142 -5.35 -24.63 22.62
N GLU A 143 -4.51 -24.64 23.66
CA GLU A 143 -4.31 -25.81 24.54
C GLU A 143 -5.63 -26.28 25.18
N LEU A 144 -6.51 -25.33 25.49
CA LEU A 144 -7.79 -25.60 26.10
C LEU A 144 -8.79 -26.20 25.10
N LEU A 145 -8.78 -25.75 23.83
CA LEU A 145 -9.58 -26.38 22.78
C LEU A 145 -9.08 -27.77 22.39
N GLN A 146 -7.76 -28.01 22.35
CA GLN A 146 -7.19 -29.32 22.03
C GLN A 146 -7.65 -30.42 22.99
N LYS A 147 -7.93 -30.07 24.26
CA LYS A 147 -8.46 -30.99 25.28
C LYS A 147 -9.91 -31.42 25.02
N LEU A 148 -10.64 -30.75 24.11
CA LEU A 148 -12.08 -30.92 23.87
C LEU A 148 -12.42 -31.77 22.63
N SER A 149 -11.53 -32.69 22.23
CA SER A 149 -11.59 -33.50 20.99
C SER A 149 -12.88 -34.33 20.74
N LYS A 150 -13.87 -34.28 21.64
CA LYS A 150 -15.18 -34.96 21.56
C LYS A 150 -16.38 -34.04 21.32
N ILE A 151 -16.19 -32.71 21.23
CA ILE A 151 -17.28 -31.72 21.03
C ILE A 151 -17.68 -31.60 19.54
N SER A 152 -18.90 -31.11 19.29
CA SER A 152 -19.41 -30.76 17.95
C SER A 152 -18.37 -30.04 17.09
N THR A 153 -18.07 -30.60 15.92
CA THR A 153 -17.02 -30.12 15.03
C THR A 153 -17.24 -28.68 14.55
N SER A 154 -18.49 -28.20 14.44
CA SER A 154 -18.75 -26.85 13.94
C SER A 154 -18.46 -25.75 14.97
N GLU A 155 -18.78 -25.98 16.24
CA GLU A 155 -18.54 -25.00 17.31
C GLU A 155 -17.05 -24.87 17.65
N LEU A 156 -16.33 -25.99 17.58
CA LEU A 156 -14.88 -26.03 17.71
C LEU A 156 -14.23 -25.23 16.56
N LYS A 157 -14.61 -25.52 15.31
CA LYS A 157 -14.10 -24.82 14.12
C LYS A 157 -14.36 -23.32 14.15
N ARG A 158 -15.51 -22.86 14.67
CA ARG A 158 -15.77 -21.42 14.83
C ARG A 158 -14.75 -20.76 15.76
N ARG A 159 -14.34 -21.44 16.84
CA ARG A 159 -13.36 -20.92 17.81
C ARG A 159 -11.94 -21.02 17.30
N GLU A 160 -11.60 -22.10 16.60
CA GLU A 160 -10.36 -22.21 15.84
C GLU A 160 -10.22 -21.06 14.83
N ALA A 161 -11.29 -20.70 14.13
CA ALA A 161 -11.30 -19.58 13.18
C ALA A 161 -11.02 -18.23 13.87
N SER A 162 -11.62 -17.99 15.05
CA SER A 162 -11.37 -16.79 15.86
C SER A 162 -9.93 -16.74 16.39
N ILE A 163 -9.41 -17.85 16.89
CA ILE A 163 -8.01 -17.97 17.32
C ILE A 163 -7.08 -17.68 16.14
N ALA A 164 -7.29 -18.31 14.99
CA ALA A 164 -6.50 -18.07 13.79
C ALA A 164 -6.55 -16.59 13.36
N TYR A 165 -7.71 -15.94 13.43
CA TYR A 165 -7.82 -14.51 13.17
C TYR A 165 -6.97 -13.67 14.12
N ILE A 166 -7.07 -13.90 15.43
CA ILE A 166 -6.28 -13.14 16.42
C ILE A 166 -4.78 -13.44 16.28
N LYS A 167 -4.38 -14.67 15.94
CA LYS A 167 -2.98 -14.99 15.60
C LYS A 167 -2.52 -14.19 14.40
N GLY A 168 -3.33 -14.15 13.34
CA GLY A 168 -3.08 -13.33 12.16
C GLY A 168 -2.81 -11.88 12.54
N LEU A 169 -3.65 -11.29 13.39
CA LEU A 169 -3.44 -9.93 13.88
C LEU A 169 -2.18 -9.79 14.75
N ILE A 170 -1.91 -10.70 15.69
CA ILE A 170 -0.72 -10.66 16.54
C ILE A 170 0.56 -10.64 15.69
N TYR A 171 0.67 -11.56 14.73
CA TYR A 171 1.82 -11.61 13.83
C TYR A 171 1.92 -10.37 12.94
N TRP A 172 0.79 -9.84 12.47
CA TRP A 172 0.76 -8.59 11.72
C TRP A 172 1.29 -7.41 12.55
N PHE A 173 0.84 -7.26 13.80
CA PHE A 173 1.32 -6.21 14.71
C PHE A 173 2.78 -6.39 15.13
N GLN A 174 3.31 -7.63 15.10
CA GLN A 174 4.72 -7.93 15.31
C GLN A 174 5.58 -7.70 14.06
N GLY A 175 4.98 -7.40 12.91
CA GLY A 175 5.69 -7.22 11.63
C GLY A 175 6.00 -8.52 10.88
N ASP A 176 5.61 -9.68 11.42
CA ASP A 176 5.72 -10.97 10.73
C ASP A 176 4.47 -11.21 9.88
N PHE A 177 4.41 -10.47 8.79
CA PHE A 177 3.26 -10.49 7.92
C PHE A 177 3.09 -11.83 7.19
N ASN A 178 4.16 -12.62 6.99
CA ASN A 178 4.08 -13.96 6.40
C ASN A 178 3.20 -14.87 7.26
N ASN A 179 3.48 -14.93 8.55
CA ASN A 179 2.64 -15.66 9.49
C ASN A 179 1.26 -15.01 9.63
N GLY A 180 1.19 -13.68 9.62
CA GLY A 180 -0.07 -12.93 9.59
C GLY A 180 -1.01 -13.39 8.46
N LEU A 181 -0.49 -13.42 7.22
CA LEU A 181 -1.21 -13.83 6.03
C LEU A 181 -1.62 -15.31 6.09
N ARG A 182 -0.73 -16.19 6.56
CA ARG A 182 -1.02 -17.62 6.72
C ARG A 182 -2.23 -17.82 7.64
N TYR A 183 -2.20 -17.22 8.83
CA TYR A 183 -3.29 -17.38 9.80
C TYR A 183 -4.58 -16.66 9.39
N ALA A 184 -4.49 -15.54 8.67
CA ALA A 184 -5.66 -14.89 8.09
C ALA A 184 -6.35 -15.77 7.03
N LYS A 185 -5.57 -16.50 6.20
CA LYS A 185 -6.10 -17.48 5.25
C LYS A 185 -6.70 -18.72 5.93
N GLU A 186 -6.04 -19.23 6.96
CA GLU A 186 -6.58 -20.33 7.77
C GLU A 186 -7.92 -19.94 8.42
N SER A 187 -7.99 -18.73 8.99
CA SER A 187 -9.23 -18.17 9.53
C SER A 187 -10.33 -18.07 8.47
N LEU A 188 -10.00 -17.64 7.25
CA LEU A 188 -10.95 -17.57 6.14
C LEU A 188 -11.53 -18.94 5.82
N GLU A 189 -10.68 -19.95 5.61
CA GLU A 189 -11.10 -21.32 5.26
C GLU A 189 -12.00 -21.94 6.34
N LEU A 190 -11.65 -21.74 7.62
CA LEU A 190 -12.45 -22.21 8.74
C LEU A 190 -13.81 -21.50 8.80
N ASN A 191 -13.83 -20.18 8.60
CA ASN A 191 -15.06 -19.39 8.60
C ASN A 191 -15.98 -19.73 7.41
N GLU A 192 -15.42 -20.01 6.23
CA GLU A 192 -16.16 -20.53 5.07
C GLU A 192 -16.78 -21.89 5.36
N THR A 193 -16.02 -22.80 5.98
CA THR A 193 -16.49 -24.14 6.34
C THR A 193 -17.70 -24.12 7.28
N VAL A 194 -17.74 -23.16 8.21
CA VAL A 194 -18.84 -23.03 9.19
C VAL A 194 -19.90 -21.98 8.78
N GLY A 195 -19.74 -21.33 7.63
CA GLY A 195 -20.66 -20.30 7.13
C GLY A 195 -20.70 -19.01 7.97
N ASN A 196 -19.61 -18.66 8.68
CA ASN A 196 -19.53 -17.45 9.50
C ASN A 196 -19.19 -16.21 8.63
N LYS A 197 -20.21 -15.53 8.11
CA LYS A 197 -20.03 -14.38 7.21
C LYS A 197 -19.22 -13.23 7.80
N ILE A 198 -19.32 -12.95 9.10
CA ILE A 198 -18.54 -11.88 9.74
C ILE A 198 -17.08 -12.28 9.80
N GLY A 199 -16.81 -13.51 10.23
CA GLY A 199 -15.46 -14.06 10.25
C GLY A 199 -14.84 -14.03 8.85
N ILE A 200 -15.59 -14.40 7.80
CA ILE A 200 -15.15 -14.26 6.40
C ILE A 200 -14.76 -12.82 6.09
N ALA A 201 -15.63 -11.84 6.41
CA ALA A 201 -15.35 -10.42 6.13
C ALA A 201 -14.09 -9.92 6.84
N GLU A 202 -13.88 -10.34 8.10
CA GLU A 202 -12.70 -10.01 8.90
C GLU A 202 -11.43 -10.69 8.39
N SER A 203 -11.50 -11.98 8.03
CA SER A 203 -10.37 -12.70 7.46
C SER A 203 -9.94 -12.10 6.12
N LEU A 204 -10.89 -11.72 5.25
CA LEU A 204 -10.61 -11.01 3.99
C LEU A 204 -9.92 -9.67 4.24
N TYR A 205 -10.38 -8.90 5.23
CA TYR A 205 -9.74 -7.66 5.66
C TYR A 205 -8.30 -7.89 6.16
N GLY A 206 -8.10 -8.92 6.99
CA GLY A 206 -6.79 -9.32 7.50
C GLY A 206 -5.83 -9.74 6.38
N ILE A 207 -6.30 -10.49 5.39
CA ILE A 207 -5.53 -10.86 4.19
C ILE A 207 -5.13 -9.61 3.42
N GLY A 208 -6.07 -8.70 3.16
CA GLY A 208 -5.81 -7.44 2.46
C GLY A 208 -4.73 -6.60 3.15
N GLN A 209 -4.81 -6.45 4.47
CA GLN A 209 -3.80 -5.73 5.26
C GLN A 209 -2.41 -6.40 5.23
N CYS A 210 -2.34 -7.73 5.25
CA CYS A 210 -1.05 -8.41 5.15
C CYS A 210 -0.46 -8.23 3.75
N LEU A 211 -1.26 -8.38 2.70
CA LEU A 211 -0.79 -8.24 1.32
C LEU A 211 -0.30 -6.82 1.01
N SER A 212 -0.98 -5.80 1.53
CA SER A 212 -0.57 -4.41 1.28
C SER A 212 0.81 -4.08 1.86
N VAL A 213 1.18 -4.69 2.99
CA VAL A 213 2.47 -4.42 3.64
C VAL A 213 3.57 -5.40 3.19
N MET A 214 3.24 -6.66 2.89
CA MET A 214 4.23 -7.68 2.51
C MET A 214 4.76 -7.55 1.10
N LYS A 215 3.88 -7.25 0.15
CA LYS A 215 4.13 -7.52 -1.26
C LYS A 215 4.20 -6.26 -2.11
N GLY A 216 3.83 -5.09 -1.55
CA GLY A 216 3.56 -3.89 -2.34
C GLY A 216 2.51 -4.15 -3.43
N ASP A 217 1.81 -5.29 -3.36
CA ASP A 217 0.82 -5.77 -4.30
C ASP A 217 -0.51 -5.15 -3.88
N LEU A 218 -0.54 -3.82 -4.02
CA LEU A 218 -1.66 -2.97 -3.66
C LEU A 218 -2.91 -3.39 -4.43
N ASP A 219 -2.75 -3.96 -5.63
CA ASP A 219 -3.86 -4.41 -6.46
C ASP A 219 -4.49 -5.70 -5.91
N GLN A 220 -3.71 -6.71 -5.51
CA GLN A 220 -4.28 -7.87 -4.81
C GLN A 220 -4.87 -7.49 -3.46
N ALA A 221 -4.18 -6.64 -2.69
CA ALA A 221 -4.68 -6.16 -1.40
C ALA A 221 -6.05 -5.46 -1.57
N LEU A 222 -6.19 -4.63 -2.61
CA LEU A 222 -7.43 -3.94 -2.94
C LEU A 222 -8.57 -4.92 -3.22
N ILE A 223 -8.33 -6.00 -3.96
CA ILE A 223 -9.36 -7.02 -4.24
C ILE A 223 -9.93 -7.60 -2.94
N TYR A 224 -9.07 -8.01 -2.00
CA TYR A 224 -9.53 -8.57 -0.72
C TYR A 224 -10.23 -7.53 0.18
N ILE A 225 -9.73 -6.29 0.19
CA ILE A 225 -10.35 -5.16 0.92
C ILE A 225 -11.72 -4.83 0.33
N GLU A 226 -11.88 -4.84 -1.00
CA GLU A 226 -13.17 -4.62 -1.65
C GLU A 226 -14.16 -5.75 -1.38
N GLN A 227 -13.72 -7.01 -1.39
CA GLN A 227 -14.54 -8.15 -1.01
C GLN A 227 -15.01 -8.04 0.45
N SER A 228 -14.09 -7.72 1.37
CA SER A 228 -14.42 -7.46 2.78
C SER A 228 -15.41 -6.31 2.92
N ARG A 229 -15.18 -5.21 2.20
CA ARG A 229 -16.03 -4.01 2.22
C ARG A 229 -17.44 -4.30 1.71
N ASN A 230 -17.57 -5.07 0.63
CA ASN A 230 -18.88 -5.44 0.07
C ASN A 230 -19.65 -6.33 1.04
N LEU A 231 -18.98 -7.32 1.64
CA LEU A 231 -19.60 -8.18 2.65
C LEU A 231 -19.96 -7.37 3.92
N ALA A 232 -19.11 -6.43 4.34
CA ALA A 232 -19.41 -5.53 5.46
C ALA A 232 -20.65 -4.65 5.19
N LYS A 233 -20.85 -4.19 3.94
CA LYS A 233 -22.08 -3.47 3.56
C LYS A 233 -23.31 -4.38 3.62
N GLU A 234 -23.23 -5.59 3.08
CA GLU A 234 -24.33 -6.57 3.14
C GLU A 234 -24.74 -6.91 4.58
N LEU A 235 -23.75 -6.94 5.49
CA LEU A 235 -23.94 -7.24 6.91
C LEU A 235 -24.29 -6.00 7.76
N ASN A 236 -24.36 -4.80 7.18
CA ASN A 236 -24.45 -3.52 7.91
C ASN A 236 -23.35 -3.33 8.98
N TYR A 237 -22.18 -3.94 8.77
CA TYR A 237 -21.09 -3.90 9.73
C TYR A 237 -20.28 -2.59 9.62
N ARG A 238 -20.81 -1.51 10.21
CA ARG A 238 -20.31 -0.13 10.06
C ARG A 238 -18.84 0.06 10.44
N GLN A 239 -18.36 -0.60 11.50
CA GLN A 239 -16.96 -0.49 11.92
C GLN A 239 -16.00 -1.10 10.90
N LEU A 240 -16.30 -2.30 10.37
CA LEU A 240 -15.45 -2.93 9.35
C LEU A 240 -15.51 -2.15 8.03
N LEU A 241 -16.66 -1.57 7.70
CA LEU A 241 -16.77 -0.65 6.57
C LEU A 241 -15.87 0.58 6.75
N LEU A 242 -15.80 1.15 7.95
CA LEU A 242 -14.91 2.25 8.29
C LEU A 242 -13.43 1.83 8.18
N LEU A 243 -13.04 0.68 8.75
CA LEU A 243 -11.68 0.14 8.64
C LEU A 243 -11.25 -0.07 7.18
N ASN A 244 -12.11 -0.70 6.37
CA ASN A 244 -11.86 -0.86 4.93
C ASN A 244 -11.69 0.50 4.24
N THR A 245 -12.51 1.50 4.61
CA THR A 245 -12.42 2.85 4.04
C THR A 245 -11.11 3.54 4.42
N ILE A 246 -10.64 3.42 5.67
CA ILE A 246 -9.35 3.96 6.10
C ILE A 246 -8.20 3.34 5.29
N ASN A 247 -8.23 2.02 5.07
CA ASN A 247 -7.19 1.34 4.28
C ASN A 247 -7.18 1.75 2.80
N LEU A 248 -8.33 2.07 2.21
CA LEU A 248 -8.37 2.67 0.88
C LEU A 248 -7.60 4.01 0.84
N GLY A 249 -7.74 4.84 1.88
CA GLY A 249 -6.95 6.07 2.02
C GLY A 249 -5.45 5.80 2.11
N VAL A 250 -5.05 4.74 2.83
CA VAL A 250 -3.66 4.31 2.93
C VAL A 250 -3.13 3.87 1.56
N PHE A 251 -3.92 3.10 0.79
CA PHE A 251 -3.53 2.67 -0.56
C PHE A 251 -3.35 3.85 -1.52
N TYR A 252 -4.27 4.83 -1.48
CA TYR A 252 -4.09 6.06 -2.26
C TYR A 252 -2.84 6.82 -1.83
N THR A 253 -2.51 6.86 -0.54
CA THR A 253 -1.25 7.46 -0.05
C THR A 253 -0.04 6.72 -0.64
N PHE A 254 -0.02 5.38 -0.61
CA PHE A 254 1.09 4.61 -1.18
C PHE A 254 1.24 4.76 -2.71
N LYS A 255 0.13 5.00 -3.43
CA LYS A 255 0.16 5.29 -4.88
C LYS A 255 0.58 6.74 -5.20
N GLY A 256 0.73 7.60 -4.20
CA GLY A 256 0.98 9.05 -4.37
C GLY A 256 -0.27 9.86 -4.74
N GLU A 257 -1.46 9.26 -4.62
CA GLU A 257 -2.75 9.90 -4.91
C GLU A 257 -3.28 10.64 -3.68
N PHE A 258 -2.51 11.61 -3.17
CA PHE A 258 -2.80 12.29 -1.90
C PHE A 258 -4.17 12.98 -1.87
N ARG A 259 -4.66 13.54 -3.00
CA ARG A 259 -6.00 14.15 -3.06
C ARG A 259 -7.13 13.13 -2.85
N ASN A 260 -7.00 11.93 -3.44
CA ASN A 260 -7.98 10.84 -3.26
C ASN A 260 -7.93 10.32 -1.82
N SER A 261 -6.72 10.14 -1.29
CA SER A 261 -6.49 9.78 0.11
C SER A 261 -7.15 10.76 1.09
N LEU A 262 -6.89 12.07 0.94
CA LEU A 262 -7.51 13.12 1.76
C LEU A 262 -9.03 13.09 1.68
N THR A 263 -9.60 12.87 0.49
CA THR A 263 -11.06 12.76 0.30
C THR A 263 -11.62 11.60 1.10
N VAL A 264 -10.99 10.42 1.01
CA VAL A 264 -11.40 9.21 1.74
C VAL A 264 -11.33 9.43 3.25
N TYR A 265 -10.23 9.99 3.76
CA TYR A 265 -10.09 10.25 5.20
C TYR A 265 -11.08 11.28 5.74
N ASN A 266 -11.37 12.34 4.98
CA ASN A 266 -12.38 13.34 5.38
C ASN A 266 -13.80 12.76 5.38
N GLN A 267 -14.09 11.74 4.56
CA GLN A 267 -15.36 11.00 4.62
C GLN A 267 -15.40 10.00 5.79
N ALA A 268 -14.27 9.37 6.12
CA ALA A 268 -14.16 8.38 7.19
C ALA A 268 -14.23 9.01 8.59
N LEU A 269 -13.65 10.19 8.77
CA LEU A 269 -13.56 10.87 10.07
C LEU A 269 -14.90 11.07 10.79
N PRO A 270 -15.96 11.66 10.18
CA PRO A 270 -17.23 11.85 10.86
C PRO A 270 -17.90 10.53 11.26
N ILE A 271 -17.68 9.46 10.49
CA ILE A 271 -18.18 8.11 10.83
C ILE A 271 -17.43 7.57 12.05
N ALA A 272 -16.11 7.76 12.13
CA ALA A 272 -15.32 7.36 13.29
C ALA A 272 -15.73 8.12 14.57
N GLU A 273 -16.07 9.41 14.42
CA GLU A 273 -16.61 10.26 15.49
C GLU A 273 -18.01 9.81 15.93
N GLU A 274 -18.91 9.50 14.98
CA GLU A 274 -20.26 8.96 15.26
C GLU A 274 -20.19 7.64 16.05
N LEU A 275 -19.22 6.78 15.72
CA LEU A 275 -19.02 5.49 16.38
C LEU A 275 -18.22 5.58 17.70
N ASP A 276 -17.74 6.77 18.09
CA ASP A 276 -16.85 7.01 19.25
C ASP A 276 -15.61 6.11 19.30
N ILE A 277 -15.06 5.73 18.13
CA ILE A 277 -13.88 4.87 18.06
C ILE A 277 -12.62 5.73 18.02
N LYS A 278 -12.22 6.23 19.19
CA LYS A 278 -11.07 7.13 19.38
C LYS A 278 -9.79 6.69 18.66
N GLN A 279 -9.51 5.38 18.67
CA GLN A 279 -8.32 4.82 18.05
C GLN A 279 -8.30 5.02 16.52
N LEU A 280 -9.46 4.93 15.87
CA LEU A 280 -9.59 5.17 14.43
C LEU A 280 -9.58 6.67 14.11
N ILE A 281 -10.14 7.51 14.97
CA ILE A 281 -10.04 8.98 14.84
C ILE A 281 -8.57 9.40 14.85
N ILE A 282 -7.80 8.88 15.82
CA ILE A 282 -6.35 9.13 15.94
C ILE A 282 -5.60 8.68 14.69
N LEU A 283 -5.87 7.45 14.20
CA LEU A 283 -5.24 6.92 12.99
C LEU A 283 -5.55 7.79 11.75
N ILE A 284 -6.81 8.17 11.55
CA ILE A 284 -7.23 9.06 10.46
C ILE A 284 -6.50 10.41 10.56
N LYS A 285 -6.41 10.99 11.76
CA LYS A 285 -5.73 12.27 11.98
C LYS A 285 -4.22 12.18 11.70
N ASN A 286 -3.56 11.10 12.10
CA ASN A 286 -2.15 10.87 11.74
C ASN A 286 -1.96 10.79 10.23
N ASN A 287 -2.77 9.99 9.55
CA ASN A 287 -2.66 9.83 8.10
C ASN A 287 -2.96 11.14 7.34
N LEU A 288 -3.96 11.92 7.77
CA LEU A 288 -4.19 13.27 7.27
C LEU A 288 -2.97 14.16 7.50
N GLY A 289 -2.36 14.12 8.69
CA GLY A 289 -1.15 14.85 9.03
C GLY A 289 0.01 14.52 8.08
N LEU A 290 0.26 13.24 7.84
CA LEU A 290 1.29 12.77 6.91
C LEU A 290 0.98 13.12 5.45
N ASN A 291 -0.28 13.02 5.02
CA ASN A 291 -0.67 13.42 3.66
C ASN A 291 -0.49 14.93 3.44
N PHE A 292 -0.82 15.76 4.43
CA PHE A 292 -0.55 17.19 4.35
C PHE A 292 0.94 17.51 4.41
N LYS A 293 1.74 16.74 5.17
CA LYS A 293 3.22 16.80 5.13
C LYS A 293 3.72 16.57 3.72
N ASP A 294 3.28 15.47 3.10
CA ASP A 294 3.68 15.04 1.76
C ASP A 294 3.25 16.04 0.65
N LEU A 295 2.31 16.92 0.95
CA LEU A 295 1.86 18.03 0.10
C LEU A 295 2.49 19.39 0.47
N GLY A 296 3.44 19.44 1.40
CA GLY A 296 4.05 20.68 1.91
C GLY A 296 3.08 21.59 2.69
N LYS A 297 1.89 21.12 3.06
CA LYS A 297 0.84 21.87 3.79
C LYS A 297 1.05 21.77 5.29
N TRP A 298 2.05 22.50 5.78
CA TRP A 298 2.56 22.37 7.14
C TRP A 298 1.56 22.65 8.25
N ASP A 299 0.74 23.68 8.11
CA ASP A 299 -0.15 24.12 9.20
C ASP A 299 -1.30 23.14 9.39
N GLU A 300 -1.85 22.60 8.29
CA GLU A 300 -2.81 21.50 8.30
C GLU A 300 -2.19 20.21 8.86
N ALA A 301 -0.95 19.90 8.48
CA ALA A 301 -0.22 18.74 8.98
C ALA A 301 -0.05 18.81 10.52
N ILE A 302 0.47 19.93 11.02
CA ILE A 302 0.67 20.19 12.46
C ILE A 302 -0.66 20.16 13.22
N LYS A 303 -1.72 20.76 12.67
CA LYS A 303 -3.06 20.77 13.29
C LYS A 303 -3.59 19.36 13.50
N ASN A 304 -3.51 18.51 12.48
CA ASN A 304 -3.99 17.14 12.58
C ASN A 304 -3.16 16.31 13.55
N MET A 305 -1.82 16.43 13.53
CA MET A 305 -0.95 15.75 14.50
C MET A 305 -1.23 16.18 15.95
N LYS A 306 -1.40 17.49 16.21
CA LYS A 306 -1.72 17.99 17.57
C LYS A 306 -3.06 17.47 18.08
N GLN A 307 -4.08 17.38 17.22
CA GLN A 307 -5.38 16.78 17.56
C GLN A 307 -5.22 15.29 17.90
N SER A 308 -4.44 14.57 17.10
CA SER A 308 -4.14 13.15 17.33
C SER A 308 -3.42 12.91 18.67
N ILE A 309 -2.37 13.69 18.96
CA ILE A 309 -1.62 13.66 20.23
C ILE A 309 -2.56 13.88 21.42
N LYS A 310 -3.42 14.91 21.35
CA LYS A 310 -4.37 15.21 22.42
C LYS A 310 -5.29 14.02 22.70
N LEU A 311 -5.92 13.47 21.66
CA LEU A 311 -6.83 12.32 21.79
C LEU A 311 -6.10 11.07 22.29
N ALA A 312 -4.88 10.81 21.80
CA ALA A 312 -4.08 9.66 22.21
C ALA A 312 -3.69 9.74 23.70
N LYS A 313 -3.38 10.93 24.22
CA LYS A 313 -3.15 11.16 25.66
C LYS A 313 -4.41 10.91 26.49
N GLU A 314 -5.54 11.48 26.07
CA GLU A 314 -6.82 11.34 26.78
C GLU A 314 -7.29 9.87 26.82
N ALA A 315 -7.04 9.11 25.75
CA ALA A 315 -7.39 7.69 25.66
C ALA A 315 -6.35 6.75 26.28
N GLY A 316 -5.12 7.23 26.52
CA GLY A 316 -4.00 6.41 26.99
C GLY A 316 -3.49 5.42 25.94
N PHE A 317 -3.52 5.80 24.65
CA PHE A 317 -2.97 5.00 23.55
C PHE A 317 -1.50 5.39 23.29
N TYR A 318 -0.59 4.82 24.09
CA TYR A 318 0.83 5.19 24.07
C TYR A 318 1.52 5.01 22.72
N TRP A 319 1.29 3.89 22.01
CA TRP A 319 1.91 3.69 20.69
C TRP A 319 1.49 4.76 19.67
N LEU A 320 0.18 5.04 19.60
CA LEU A 320 -0.35 6.08 18.73
C LEU A 320 0.14 7.47 19.14
N LEU A 321 0.27 7.72 20.45
CA LEU A 321 0.84 8.97 20.96
C LEU A 321 2.28 9.15 20.47
N ILE A 322 3.14 8.15 20.65
CA ILE A 322 4.54 8.18 20.21
C ILE A 322 4.64 8.37 18.69
N ASN A 323 3.83 7.64 17.91
CA ASN A 323 3.78 7.79 16.46
C ASN A 323 3.35 9.21 16.04
N SER A 324 2.33 9.77 16.70
CA SER A 324 1.84 11.13 16.42
C SER A 324 2.86 12.21 16.78
N ILE A 325 3.56 12.06 17.92
CA ILE A 325 4.64 12.96 18.32
C ILE A 325 5.80 12.87 17.34
N GLY A 326 6.22 11.66 16.95
CA GLY A 326 7.28 11.45 15.96
C GLY A 326 6.94 12.10 14.61
N GLY A 327 5.73 11.89 14.10
CA GLY A 327 5.26 12.55 12.88
C GLY A 327 5.22 14.07 12.99
N LEU A 328 4.82 14.62 14.15
CA LEU A 328 4.89 16.05 14.40
C LEU A 328 6.34 16.59 14.40
N ILE A 329 7.27 15.85 15.03
CA ILE A 329 8.69 16.20 15.03
C ILE A 329 9.24 16.24 13.60
N GLU A 330 8.95 15.23 12.78
CA GLU A 330 9.34 15.22 11.36
C GLU A 330 8.83 16.48 10.63
N ILE A 331 7.54 16.77 10.75
CA ILE A 331 6.91 17.94 10.13
C ILE A 331 7.59 19.24 10.58
N LEU A 332 7.86 19.38 11.88
CA LEU A 332 8.51 20.58 12.42
C LEU A 332 9.96 20.71 11.94
N VAL A 333 10.69 19.60 11.84
CA VAL A 333 12.06 19.58 11.30
C VAL A 333 12.06 20.03 9.85
N TYR A 334 11.20 19.48 9.00
CA TYR A 334 11.14 19.87 7.59
C TYR A 334 10.61 21.30 7.37
N LYS A 335 9.72 21.78 8.24
CA LYS A 335 9.30 23.20 8.27
C LYS A 335 10.44 24.13 8.73
N GLY A 336 11.47 23.60 9.40
CA GLY A 336 12.59 24.36 9.97
C GLY A 336 12.36 24.86 11.41
N ASP A 337 11.28 24.45 12.08
CA ASP A 337 11.00 24.81 13.49
C ASP A 337 11.64 23.82 14.47
N ILE A 338 12.97 23.86 14.52
CA ILE A 338 13.77 22.93 15.33
C ILE A 338 13.54 23.12 16.83
N LYS A 339 13.17 24.34 17.25
CA LYS A 339 12.88 24.64 18.66
C LYS A 339 11.64 23.90 19.14
N GLN A 340 10.53 23.96 18.38
CA GLN A 340 9.33 23.19 18.73
C GLN A 340 9.57 21.69 18.60
N ALA A 341 10.35 21.25 17.61
CA ALA A 341 10.71 19.84 17.47
C ALA A 341 11.42 19.30 18.72
N GLN A 342 12.38 20.05 19.28
CA GLN A 342 13.08 19.68 20.52
C GLN A 342 12.11 19.60 21.72
N VAL A 343 11.16 20.52 21.85
CA VAL A 343 10.15 20.48 22.92
C VAL A 343 9.34 19.18 22.86
N HIS A 344 8.91 18.79 21.66
CA HIS A 344 8.17 17.55 21.46
C HIS A 344 9.04 16.29 21.61
N LEU A 345 10.35 16.36 21.35
CA LEU A 345 11.28 15.26 21.64
C LEU A 345 11.39 15.02 23.16
N GLU A 346 11.50 16.08 23.96
CA GLU A 346 11.52 15.95 25.44
C GLU A 346 10.17 15.44 25.97
N GLU A 347 9.06 15.88 25.37
CA GLU A 347 7.74 15.33 25.67
C GLU A 347 7.68 13.82 25.37
N MET A 348 8.16 13.39 24.19
CA MET A 348 8.22 11.98 23.80
C MET A 348 9.01 11.15 24.82
N LYS A 349 10.15 11.67 25.28
CA LYS A 349 11.04 11.00 26.23
C LYS A 349 10.35 10.62 27.55
N GLN A 350 9.46 11.47 28.04
CA GLN A 350 8.71 11.22 29.29
C GLN A 350 7.86 9.95 29.22
N PHE A 351 7.37 9.60 28.03
CA PHE A 351 6.53 8.41 27.82
C PHE A 351 7.33 7.13 27.52
N ILE A 352 8.63 7.24 27.23
CA ILE A 352 9.49 6.10 26.89
C ILE A 352 10.19 5.52 28.13
N ILE A 353 10.46 6.33 29.14
CA ILE A 353 11.16 5.91 30.37
C ILE A 353 10.38 4.83 31.14
N ASP A 354 9.06 4.74 30.93
CA ASP A 354 8.17 3.80 31.63
C ASP A 354 7.91 2.49 30.85
N ASP A 355 8.51 2.31 29.66
CA ASP A 355 8.27 1.15 28.78
C ASP A 355 9.58 0.51 28.32
N ASP A 356 9.80 -0.77 28.65
CA ASP A 356 10.94 -1.58 28.19
C ASP A 356 10.91 -1.88 26.66
N SER A 357 9.94 -1.33 25.93
CA SER A 357 9.78 -1.49 24.48
C SER A 357 10.96 -0.91 23.68
N LYS A 358 11.75 -1.80 23.09
CA LYS A 358 12.85 -1.47 22.17
C LYS A 358 12.40 -0.60 20.98
N VAL A 359 11.15 -0.72 20.54
CA VAL A 359 10.60 -0.02 19.37
C VAL A 359 10.47 1.49 19.61
N PHE A 360 10.01 1.90 20.79
CA PHE A 360 9.86 3.31 21.11
C PHE A 360 11.21 4.02 21.25
N ASN A 361 12.21 3.33 21.78
CA ASN A 361 13.57 3.84 21.83
C ASN A 361 14.15 4.06 20.42
N TRP A 362 13.86 3.20 19.45
CA TRP A 362 14.29 3.41 18.06
C TRP A 362 13.62 4.63 17.42
N TYR A 363 12.30 4.80 17.61
CA TYR A 363 11.59 5.99 17.12
C TYR A 363 12.17 7.28 17.75
N TYR A 364 12.45 7.26 19.05
CA TYR A 364 13.08 8.39 19.73
C TYR A 364 14.47 8.70 19.19
N GLN A 365 15.33 7.68 19.03
CA GLN A 365 16.67 7.84 18.47
C GLN A 365 16.63 8.43 17.06
N TYR A 366 15.69 7.96 16.24
CA TYR A 366 15.48 8.52 14.91
C TYR A 366 15.04 9.98 14.97
N CYS A 367 14.06 10.33 15.82
CA CYS A 367 13.61 11.72 16.02
C CYS A 367 14.74 12.63 16.53
N GLU A 368 15.56 12.14 17.48
CA GLU A 368 16.75 12.84 17.97
C GLU A 368 17.74 13.09 16.82
N ALA A 369 17.98 12.07 15.98
CA ALA A 369 18.92 12.18 14.87
C ALA A 369 18.48 13.21 13.82
N ILE A 370 17.21 13.24 13.42
CA ILE A 370 16.73 14.22 12.42
C ILE A 370 16.76 15.66 12.97
N ILE A 371 16.51 15.86 14.26
CA ILE A 371 16.67 17.17 14.93
C ILE A 371 18.14 17.59 14.94
N LEU A 372 19.05 16.69 15.31
CA LEU A 372 20.48 16.95 15.36
C LEU A 372 21.06 17.23 13.96
N LYS A 373 20.59 16.50 12.93
CA LYS A 373 20.93 16.70 11.53
C LYS A 373 20.58 18.10 11.05
N ALA A 374 19.41 18.62 11.42
CA ALA A 374 18.96 19.95 11.04
C ALA A 374 19.74 21.10 11.72
N SER A 375 20.62 20.80 12.70
CA SER A 375 21.43 21.81 13.37
C SER A 375 22.63 22.23 12.49
N PRO A 376 22.99 23.53 12.45
CA PRO A 376 24.13 24.01 11.68
C PRO A 376 25.50 23.60 12.26
N ARG A 377 25.55 23.03 13.47
CA ARG A 377 26.80 22.64 14.13
C ARG A 377 27.27 21.27 13.64
N ILE A 378 28.51 21.21 13.15
CA ILE A 378 29.19 19.98 12.68
C ILE A 378 29.12 18.86 13.74
N HIS A 379 29.39 19.18 15.01
CA HIS A 379 29.32 18.19 16.10
C HIS A 379 27.95 17.51 16.22
N ASN A 380 26.86 18.26 16.03
CA ASN A 380 25.51 17.71 16.10
C ASN A 380 25.21 16.84 14.88
N ARG A 381 25.65 17.25 13.67
CA ARG A 381 25.49 16.47 12.44
C ARG A 381 26.26 15.15 12.51
N ALA A 382 27.49 15.16 13.03
CA ALA A 382 28.26 13.94 13.27
C ALA A 382 27.58 13.01 14.30
N LYS A 383 27.00 13.57 15.37
CA LYS A 383 26.20 12.78 16.32
C LYS A 383 24.94 12.18 15.67
N ALA A 384 24.26 12.94 14.81
CA ALA A 384 23.11 12.44 14.05
C ALA A 384 23.51 11.24 13.19
N GLU A 385 24.60 11.37 12.42
CA GLU A 385 25.14 10.32 11.58
C GLU A 385 25.47 9.05 12.37
N GLU A 386 26.11 9.16 13.53
CA GLU A 386 26.41 8.03 14.42
C GLU A 386 25.12 7.29 14.86
N ILE A 387 24.09 8.04 15.25
CA ILE A 387 22.80 7.48 15.65
C ILE A 387 22.14 6.76 14.47
N LEU A 388 22.11 7.38 13.28
CA LEU A 388 21.51 6.80 12.08
C LEU A 388 22.24 5.53 11.65
N LYS A 389 23.58 5.52 11.61
CA LYS A 389 24.38 4.32 11.31
C LYS A 389 24.05 3.17 12.27
N ARG A 390 23.88 3.49 13.56
CA ARG A 390 23.49 2.52 14.59
C ARG A 390 22.07 1.96 14.39
N LEU A 391 21.13 2.77 13.91
CA LEU A 391 19.76 2.33 13.62
C LEU A 391 19.70 1.37 12.42
N VAL A 392 20.62 1.54 11.46
CA VAL A 392 20.69 0.73 10.24
C VAL A 392 21.42 -0.61 10.45
N GLN A 393 22.38 -0.70 11.39
CA GLN A 393 23.16 -1.92 11.64
C GLN A 393 22.44 -3.00 12.48
N LYS A 394 21.38 -2.66 13.20
CA LYS A 394 20.69 -3.61 14.10
C LYS A 394 19.77 -4.52 13.28
N GLU A 395 19.99 -5.83 13.36
CA GLU A 395 19.19 -6.85 12.67
C GLU A 395 17.67 -6.61 12.82
N LEU A 396 16.99 -6.52 11.67
CA LEU A 396 15.52 -6.53 11.50
C LEU A 396 14.77 -5.48 12.33
N THR A 397 15.19 -4.23 12.18
CA THR A 397 14.45 -3.03 12.56
C THR A 397 13.19 -2.84 11.71
N ASN A 398 12.20 -2.12 12.26
CA ASN A 398 11.05 -1.61 11.50
C ASN A 398 11.55 -1.00 10.18
N ALA A 399 11.13 -1.57 9.05
CA ALA A 399 11.61 -1.22 7.71
C ALA A 399 11.49 0.29 7.43
N GLU A 400 10.45 0.95 7.96
CA GLU A 400 10.23 2.39 7.83
C GLU A 400 11.36 3.21 8.47
N ILE A 401 11.74 2.91 9.72
CA ILE A 401 12.81 3.63 10.43
C ILE A 401 14.14 3.44 9.70
N THR A 402 14.41 2.23 9.21
CA THR A 402 15.65 1.90 8.52
C THR A 402 15.76 2.62 7.19
N ILE A 403 14.67 2.60 6.39
CA ILE A 403 14.57 3.35 5.14
C ILE A 403 14.78 4.84 5.40
N ASN A 404 14.05 5.43 6.35
CA ASN A 404 14.16 6.85 6.65
C ASN A 404 15.55 7.20 7.19
N SER A 405 16.18 6.31 7.96
CA SER A 405 17.54 6.52 8.46
C SER A 405 18.58 6.51 7.33
N LEU A 406 18.45 5.58 6.37
CA LEU A 406 19.29 5.51 5.18
C LEU A 406 19.13 6.75 4.29
N ILE A 407 17.90 7.20 4.06
CA ILE A 407 17.63 8.43 3.29
C ILE A 407 18.28 9.64 3.99
N ASN A 408 18.16 9.75 5.31
CA ASN A 408 18.78 10.86 6.05
C ASN A 408 20.32 10.79 6.10
N LEU A 409 20.92 9.59 6.06
CA LEU A 409 22.36 9.42 5.89
C LEU A 409 22.81 9.86 4.49
N CYS A 410 22.07 9.47 3.45
CA CYS A 410 22.34 9.93 2.09
C CYS A 410 22.28 11.46 2.02
N ASP A 411 21.27 12.07 2.64
CA ASP A 411 21.12 13.52 2.68
C ASP A 411 22.30 14.23 3.38
N LEU A 412 22.78 13.69 4.50
CA LEU A 412 23.96 14.21 5.19
C LEU A 412 25.22 14.18 4.32
N LEU A 413 25.46 13.05 3.65
CA LEU A 413 26.61 12.90 2.75
C LEU A 413 26.49 13.80 1.51
N LEU A 414 25.28 13.98 0.96
CA LEU A 414 25.05 14.90 -0.16
C LEU A 414 25.27 16.36 0.23
N GLU A 415 24.86 16.76 1.44
CA GLU A 415 25.18 18.09 1.97
C GLU A 415 26.69 18.26 2.19
N GLU A 416 27.39 17.23 2.67
CA GLU A 416 28.85 17.25 2.81
C GLU A 416 29.52 17.41 1.43
N LEU A 417 29.15 16.58 0.46
CA LEU A 417 29.58 16.65 -0.94
C LEU A 417 29.41 18.05 -1.52
N LYS A 418 28.25 18.68 -1.28
CA LYS A 418 27.96 20.05 -1.73
C LYS A 418 28.87 21.08 -1.06
N SER A 419 29.30 20.85 0.17
CA SER A 419 30.12 21.78 0.93
C SER A 419 31.63 21.61 0.70
N THR A 420 32.10 20.39 0.47
CA THR A 420 33.53 20.03 0.37
C THR A 420 33.98 19.83 -1.06
N ASN A 421 33.06 19.50 -1.97
CA ASN A 421 33.34 19.11 -3.34
C ASN A 421 34.25 17.87 -3.42
N ASP A 422 34.20 16.99 -2.41
CA ASP A 422 35.00 15.76 -2.33
C ASP A 422 34.32 14.57 -3.03
N PHE A 423 34.93 14.11 -4.13
CA PHE A 423 34.40 13.01 -4.95
C PHE A 423 34.40 11.65 -4.24
N GLU A 424 35.20 11.44 -3.19
CA GLU A 424 35.22 10.16 -2.48
C GLU A 424 33.90 9.88 -1.76
N ILE A 425 33.13 10.91 -1.41
CA ILE A 425 31.80 10.78 -0.80
C ILE A 425 30.81 10.05 -1.72
N LEU A 426 30.97 10.13 -3.04
CA LEU A 426 30.15 9.36 -3.97
C LEU A 426 30.33 7.84 -3.75
N LYS A 427 31.53 7.39 -3.41
CA LYS A 427 31.80 5.98 -3.08
C LYS A 427 31.23 5.59 -1.71
N GLU A 428 31.11 6.54 -0.78
CA GLU A 428 30.45 6.31 0.51
C GLU A 428 28.92 6.21 0.38
N LEU A 429 28.33 6.90 -0.61
CA LEU A 429 26.89 6.82 -0.92
C LEU A 429 26.49 5.48 -1.54
N GLU A 430 27.34 4.88 -2.38
CA GLU A 430 27.06 3.61 -3.06
C GLU A 430 26.53 2.48 -2.14
N PRO A 431 27.21 2.12 -1.02
CA PRO A 431 26.72 1.06 -0.14
C PRO A 431 25.41 1.42 0.57
N LEU A 432 25.17 2.70 0.88
CA LEU A 432 23.92 3.15 1.50
C LEU A 432 22.74 3.04 0.52
N ILE A 433 22.95 3.46 -0.73
CA ILE A 433 21.95 3.34 -1.79
C ILE A 433 21.67 1.86 -2.10
N ALA A 434 22.71 1.02 -2.18
CA ALA A 434 22.54 -0.41 -2.38
C ALA A 434 21.73 -1.06 -1.24
N GLN A 435 22.00 -0.68 0.01
CA GLN A 435 21.22 -1.15 1.15
C GLN A 435 19.78 -0.65 1.11
N LEU A 436 19.56 0.62 0.75
CA LEU A 436 18.23 1.20 0.60
C LEU A 436 17.41 0.50 -0.49
N LEU A 437 18.01 0.25 -1.66
CA LEU A 437 17.40 -0.52 -2.74
C LEU A 437 17.03 -1.93 -2.28
N ASN A 438 17.95 -2.64 -1.62
CA ASN A 438 17.69 -4.00 -1.13
C ASN A 438 16.57 -4.03 -0.09
N ILE A 439 16.52 -3.08 0.84
CA ILE A 439 15.44 -3.01 1.83
C ILE A 439 14.11 -2.61 1.17
N ALA A 440 14.13 -1.64 0.25
CA ALA A 440 12.93 -1.22 -0.48
C ALA A 440 12.37 -2.37 -1.33
N GLU A 441 13.22 -3.17 -1.97
CA GLU A 441 12.83 -4.35 -2.73
C GLU A 441 12.27 -5.44 -1.80
N ASN A 442 12.96 -5.76 -0.71
CA ASN A 442 12.49 -6.77 0.26
C ASN A 442 11.20 -6.37 0.99
N SER A 443 10.98 -5.07 1.18
CA SER A 443 9.74 -4.51 1.75
C SER A 443 8.69 -4.15 0.69
N ASN A 444 8.99 -4.36 -0.60
CA ASN A 444 8.17 -3.98 -1.75
C ASN A 444 7.68 -2.52 -1.71
N SER A 445 8.52 -1.62 -1.22
CA SER A 445 8.27 -0.18 -1.22
C SER A 445 8.60 0.42 -2.59
N ASN A 446 7.71 0.22 -3.56
CA ASN A 446 7.93 0.61 -4.96
C ASN A 446 8.17 2.12 -5.13
N TRP A 447 7.55 2.97 -4.30
CA TRP A 447 7.80 4.42 -4.30
C TRP A 447 9.27 4.73 -3.98
N VAL A 448 9.74 4.19 -2.85
CA VAL A 448 11.12 4.39 -2.39
C VAL A 448 12.08 3.79 -3.41
N LEU A 449 11.76 2.61 -3.97
CA LEU A 449 12.59 1.96 -4.97
C LEU A 449 12.74 2.82 -6.24
N ALA A 450 11.63 3.34 -6.78
CA ALA A 450 11.65 4.20 -7.98
C ALA A 450 12.39 5.53 -7.74
N GLU A 451 12.13 6.21 -6.62
CA GLU A 451 12.81 7.46 -6.27
C GLU A 451 14.30 7.22 -5.92
N THR A 452 14.66 6.05 -5.38
CA THR A 452 16.07 5.70 -5.13
C THR A 452 16.82 5.43 -6.43
N TYR A 453 16.20 4.73 -7.40
CA TYR A 453 16.80 4.59 -8.74
C TYR A 453 16.90 5.95 -9.47
N THR A 454 15.94 6.84 -9.26
CA THR A 454 16.00 8.21 -9.79
C THR A 454 17.16 9.00 -9.17
N LEU A 455 17.38 8.88 -7.85
CA LEU A 455 18.55 9.45 -7.17
C LEU A 455 19.85 8.86 -7.74
N GLN A 456 19.94 7.54 -7.89
CA GLN A 456 21.12 6.87 -8.47
C GLN A 456 21.39 7.35 -9.91
N ALA A 457 20.34 7.58 -10.71
CA ALA A 457 20.47 8.12 -12.05
C ALA A 457 21.05 9.54 -12.04
N LYS A 458 20.55 10.40 -11.16
CA LYS A 458 21.06 11.77 -10.98
C LYS A 458 22.50 11.78 -10.47
N LEU A 459 22.89 10.83 -9.61
CA LEU A 459 24.28 10.66 -9.18
C LEU A 459 25.22 10.19 -10.31
N ALA A 460 24.78 9.24 -11.14
CA ALA A 460 25.52 8.82 -12.33
C ALA A 460 25.73 9.97 -13.34
N LEU A 461 24.81 10.93 -13.36
CA LEU A 461 24.94 12.13 -14.19
C LEU A 461 26.10 13.02 -13.71
N LEU A 462 26.37 13.07 -12.41
CA LEU A 462 27.49 13.83 -11.83
C LEU A 462 28.85 13.26 -12.26
N THR A 463 28.94 11.94 -12.41
CA THR A 463 30.13 11.22 -12.91
C THR A 463 30.18 11.14 -14.44
N SER A 464 29.23 11.79 -15.12
CA SER A 464 29.15 11.92 -16.58
C SER A 464 28.97 10.60 -17.34
N ASP A 465 28.16 9.69 -16.79
CA ASP A 465 27.70 8.49 -17.48
C ASP A 465 26.22 8.62 -17.93
N PRO A 466 25.95 9.27 -19.09
CA PRO A 466 24.59 9.46 -19.57
C PRO A 466 23.92 8.14 -19.99
N LYS A 467 24.70 7.09 -20.31
CA LYS A 467 24.14 5.78 -20.65
C LYS A 467 23.53 5.14 -19.40
N ASP A 468 24.28 5.14 -18.30
CA ASP A 468 23.78 4.61 -17.02
C ASP A 468 22.65 5.44 -16.43
N THR A 469 22.71 6.77 -16.50
CA THR A 469 21.60 7.64 -16.07
C THR A 469 20.29 7.25 -16.77
N ARG A 470 20.32 7.09 -18.10
CA ARG A 470 19.13 6.72 -18.87
C ARG A 470 18.58 5.36 -18.45
N ARG A 471 19.44 4.34 -18.40
CA ARG A 471 19.06 2.98 -17.98
C ARG A 471 18.41 2.97 -16.60
N LEU A 472 18.94 3.75 -15.66
CA LEU A 472 18.40 3.86 -14.30
C LEU A 472 17.04 4.59 -14.27
N LEU A 473 16.85 5.64 -15.07
CA LEU A 473 15.56 6.32 -15.20
C LEU A 473 14.50 5.41 -15.84
N THR A 474 14.84 4.63 -16.86
CA THR A 474 13.94 3.64 -17.46
C THR A 474 13.49 2.63 -16.40
N LYS A 475 14.44 2.08 -15.62
CA LYS A 475 14.14 1.15 -14.54
C LYS A 475 13.25 1.78 -13.46
N ALA A 476 13.54 3.03 -13.05
CA ALA A 476 12.73 3.76 -12.09
C ALA A 476 11.29 3.96 -12.58
N GLN A 477 11.11 4.32 -13.85
CA GLN A 477 9.80 4.47 -14.47
C GLN A 477 9.03 3.14 -14.49
N GLU A 478 9.68 2.04 -14.90
CA GLU A 478 9.05 0.71 -14.93
C GLU A 478 8.59 0.24 -13.54
N ILE A 479 9.39 0.50 -12.51
CA ILE A 479 9.04 0.20 -11.11
C ILE A 479 7.83 1.05 -10.68
N ALA A 480 7.82 2.34 -11.00
CA ALA A 480 6.69 3.20 -10.69
C ALA A 480 5.39 2.75 -11.40
N GLU A 481 5.48 2.36 -12.68
CA GLU A 481 4.35 1.87 -13.47
C GLU A 481 3.81 0.53 -12.96
N SER A 482 4.70 -0.44 -12.71
CA SER A 482 4.33 -1.76 -12.19
C SER A 482 3.78 -1.71 -10.75
N GLY A 483 4.23 -0.75 -9.95
CA GLY A 483 3.68 -0.45 -8.63
C GLY A 483 2.38 0.37 -8.64
N GLY A 484 1.86 0.72 -9.82
CA GLY A 484 0.60 1.47 -9.96
C GLY A 484 0.69 2.97 -9.65
N MET A 485 1.89 3.54 -9.49
CA MET A 485 2.12 4.96 -9.19
C MET A 485 2.23 5.78 -10.47
N GLN A 486 1.11 5.99 -11.15
CA GLN A 486 1.09 6.60 -12.49
C GLN A 486 1.66 8.02 -12.51
N LEU A 487 1.35 8.84 -11.50
CA LEU A 487 1.86 10.20 -11.38
C LEU A 487 3.38 10.23 -11.18
N LEU A 488 3.92 9.31 -10.37
CA LEU A 488 5.36 9.19 -10.16
C LEU A 488 6.08 8.75 -11.44
N ALA A 489 5.53 7.75 -12.13
CA ALA A 489 6.06 7.32 -13.42
C ALA A 489 6.08 8.45 -14.46
N ALA A 490 5.04 9.29 -14.48
CA ALA A 490 4.98 10.46 -15.35
C ALA A 490 6.03 11.52 -14.99
N LYS A 491 6.25 11.78 -13.69
CA LYS A 491 7.34 12.65 -13.20
C LYS A 491 8.71 12.13 -13.67
N ILE A 492 9.00 10.85 -13.46
CA ILE A 492 10.27 10.22 -13.88
C ILE A 492 10.45 10.29 -15.39
N SER A 493 9.38 10.07 -16.16
CA SER A 493 9.42 10.20 -17.62
C SER A 493 9.73 11.64 -18.07
N SER A 494 9.25 12.64 -17.33
CA SER A 494 9.56 14.06 -17.56
C SER A 494 11.01 14.41 -17.22
N GLU A 495 11.56 13.86 -16.14
CA GLU A 495 13.00 13.96 -15.81
C GLU A 495 13.85 13.40 -16.97
N HIS A 496 13.45 12.25 -17.52
CA HIS A 496 14.12 11.66 -18.67
C HIS A 496 14.00 12.53 -19.94
N ASP A 497 12.85 13.20 -20.17
CA ASP A 497 12.70 14.14 -21.29
C ASP A 497 13.54 15.41 -21.10
N SER A 498 13.73 15.85 -19.85
CA SER A 498 14.59 16.98 -19.51
C SER A 498 16.05 16.64 -19.78
N LEU A 499 16.52 15.49 -19.29
CA LEU A 499 17.87 14.99 -19.54
C LEU A 499 18.22 14.98 -21.03
N LEU A 500 17.32 14.46 -21.88
CA LEU A 500 17.55 14.42 -23.33
C LEU A 500 17.61 15.80 -23.99
N LYS A 501 16.90 16.81 -23.45
CA LYS A 501 17.00 18.19 -23.94
C LYS A 501 18.34 18.82 -23.60
N GLU A 502 18.93 18.41 -22.48
CA GLU A 502 20.13 19.03 -21.92
C GLU A 502 21.40 18.21 -22.17
N LEU A 503 21.30 17.11 -22.92
CA LEU A 503 22.38 16.15 -23.10
C LEU A 503 23.65 16.81 -23.67
N SER A 504 23.51 17.73 -24.63
CA SER A 504 24.64 18.50 -25.17
C SER A 504 25.28 19.42 -24.13
N LYS A 505 24.48 19.98 -23.20
CA LYS A 505 25.04 20.76 -22.09
C LYS A 505 25.89 19.85 -21.21
N TRP A 506 25.38 18.68 -20.85
CA TRP A 506 26.11 17.71 -20.03
C TRP A 506 27.41 17.22 -20.67
N GLU A 507 27.43 17.05 -22.00
CA GLU A 507 28.64 16.76 -22.76
C GLU A 507 29.66 17.91 -22.68
N ASP A 508 29.23 19.16 -22.84
CA ASP A 508 30.09 20.34 -22.71
C ASP A 508 30.68 20.50 -21.29
N LEU A 509 29.97 20.07 -20.25
CA LEU A 509 30.44 20.15 -18.85
C LEU A 509 31.59 19.19 -18.56
N LYS A 510 31.71 18.10 -19.33
CA LYS A 510 32.77 17.11 -19.20
C LYS A 510 34.14 17.71 -19.47
N ASP A 511 34.20 18.64 -20.42
CA ASP A 511 35.45 19.26 -20.88
C ASP A 511 35.86 20.49 -20.05
N LYS A 512 34.93 21.05 -19.25
CA LYS A 512 35.11 22.37 -18.58
C LYS A 512 35.52 22.30 -17.11
N ASN A 513 35.75 21.12 -16.54
CA ASN A 513 36.14 20.91 -15.14
C ASN A 513 35.30 21.71 -14.12
N ILE A 514 33.98 21.65 -14.29
CA ILE A 514 33.00 22.42 -13.50
C ILE A 514 32.82 21.81 -12.11
N PRO A 515 32.74 22.62 -11.03
CA PRO A 515 32.54 22.12 -9.67
C PRO A 515 31.31 21.22 -9.55
N LEU A 516 31.40 20.22 -8.68
CA LEU A 516 30.34 19.24 -8.46
C LEU A 516 29.08 19.89 -7.91
N THR A 517 29.20 20.98 -7.15
CA THR A 517 28.08 21.78 -6.66
C THR A 517 27.18 22.27 -7.79
N GLU A 518 27.76 22.84 -8.84
CA GLU A 518 27.03 23.32 -10.03
C GLU A 518 26.40 22.16 -10.80
N ARG A 519 27.10 21.01 -10.86
CA ARG A 519 26.53 19.78 -11.44
C ARG A 519 25.34 19.25 -10.63
N MET A 520 25.40 19.31 -9.30
CA MET A 520 24.31 18.89 -8.40
C MET A 520 23.09 19.79 -8.53
N GLU A 521 23.29 21.10 -8.71
CA GLU A 521 22.21 22.05 -9.00
C GLU A 521 21.55 21.74 -10.34
N LEU A 522 22.34 21.50 -11.40
CA LEU A 522 21.81 21.14 -12.71
C LEU A 522 21.10 19.76 -12.71
N ALA A 523 21.58 18.80 -11.92
CA ALA A 523 20.94 17.50 -11.77
C ALA A 523 19.69 17.53 -10.86
N HIS A 524 19.41 18.66 -10.20
CA HIS A 524 18.31 18.83 -9.24
C HIS A 524 18.35 17.78 -8.10
N ILE A 525 19.53 17.58 -7.49
CA ILE A 525 19.71 16.61 -6.40
C ILE A 525 18.91 16.99 -5.15
N ASP A 526 18.89 18.27 -4.77
CA ASP A 526 18.18 18.73 -3.57
C ASP A 526 16.67 18.47 -3.67
N ASP A 527 16.08 18.66 -4.86
CA ASP A 527 14.66 18.39 -5.10
C ASP A 527 14.36 16.88 -5.09
N GLN A 528 15.29 16.06 -5.55
CA GLN A 528 15.20 14.60 -5.41
C GLN A 528 15.20 14.15 -3.94
N MET A 529 16.04 14.76 -3.10
CA MET A 529 16.07 14.47 -1.67
C MET A 529 14.81 14.94 -0.94
N LYS A 530 14.28 16.13 -1.28
CA LYS A 530 12.98 16.58 -0.76
C LYS A 530 11.87 15.60 -1.11
N SER A 531 11.83 15.09 -2.34
CA SER A 531 10.83 14.12 -2.80
C SER A 531 10.88 12.79 -2.02
N LEU A 532 12.09 12.32 -1.70
CA LEU A 532 12.27 11.15 -0.83
C LEU A 532 11.74 11.41 0.59
N LEU A 533 11.92 12.62 1.13
CA LEU A 533 11.63 12.97 2.53
C LEU A 533 10.19 13.46 2.79
N TRP A 534 9.65 14.42 2.03
CA TRP A 534 8.36 15.07 2.32
C TRP A 534 7.70 15.86 1.16
N ASP A 535 8.35 16.17 0.04
CA ASP A 535 7.73 16.98 -1.04
C ASP A 535 7.27 16.10 -2.21
N ARG A 536 6.10 15.48 -2.04
CA ARG A 536 5.57 14.47 -2.97
C ARG A 536 4.35 14.99 -3.74
N ASP A 537 4.10 16.29 -3.76
CA ASP A 537 2.97 16.84 -4.50
C ASP A 537 3.18 16.72 -6.02
N LEU A 538 2.54 15.71 -6.61
CA LEU A 538 2.53 15.49 -8.06
C LEU A 538 1.28 16.06 -8.73
N SER A 539 0.47 16.85 -8.01
CA SER A 539 -0.84 17.27 -8.50
C SER A 539 -0.81 18.44 -9.49
N SER A 540 0.33 19.11 -9.63
CA SER A 540 0.64 20.08 -10.68
C SER A 540 1.17 19.43 -11.96
N LEU A 541 1.44 18.11 -11.94
CA LEU A 541 2.00 17.40 -13.08
C LEU A 541 0.92 17.23 -14.15
N GLU A 542 0.89 18.13 -15.12
CA GLU A 542 0.11 17.98 -16.34
C GLU A 542 0.91 17.18 -17.35
N TYR A 543 0.37 16.03 -17.77
CA TYR A 543 0.87 15.29 -18.91
C TYR A 543 -0.08 15.44 -20.09
N THR A 544 0.50 15.77 -21.24
CA THR A 544 -0.20 16.07 -22.49
C THR A 544 -0.06 14.91 -23.46
N GLU A 545 -1.08 14.71 -24.30
CA GLU A 545 -0.95 13.79 -25.42
C GLU A 545 0.17 14.28 -26.34
N GLU A 546 0.96 13.33 -26.82
CA GLU A 546 1.96 13.59 -27.83
C GLU A 546 1.30 13.89 -29.19
N ASP A 547 1.97 14.68 -30.03
CA ASP A 547 1.60 14.81 -31.44
C ASP A 547 2.30 13.68 -32.22
N PRO A 548 1.59 12.60 -32.60
CA PRO A 548 2.20 11.45 -33.25
C PRO A 548 2.65 11.80 -34.67
N VAL A 549 3.75 11.20 -35.11
CA VAL A 549 4.34 11.45 -36.44
C VAL A 549 4.31 10.19 -37.28
N ILE A 550 5.09 9.20 -36.86
CA ILE A 550 5.23 7.93 -37.54
C ILE A 550 5.47 6.84 -36.51
N ILE A 551 4.87 5.69 -36.74
CA ILE A 551 5.26 4.45 -36.09
C ILE A 551 5.80 3.49 -37.14
N LEU A 552 6.89 2.83 -36.82
CA LEU A 552 7.63 1.92 -37.67
C LEU A 552 7.93 0.65 -36.87
N ILE A 553 7.70 -0.52 -37.45
CA ILE A 553 8.13 -1.80 -36.91
C ILE A 553 9.11 -2.42 -37.89
N LEU A 554 10.32 -2.65 -37.41
CA LEU A 554 11.42 -3.26 -38.12
C LEU A 554 11.61 -4.70 -37.67
N ALA A 555 11.99 -5.58 -38.59
CA ALA A 555 12.48 -6.92 -38.28
C ALA A 555 13.97 -6.93 -37.98
N GLU A 556 14.48 -8.07 -37.49
CA GLU A 556 15.91 -8.38 -37.52
C GLU A 556 16.48 -8.13 -38.93
N GLY A 557 17.58 -7.37 -39.01
CA GLY A 557 18.18 -6.94 -40.28
C GLY A 557 17.63 -5.62 -40.86
N GLY A 558 16.74 -4.92 -40.15
CA GLY A 558 16.31 -3.55 -40.50
C GLY A 558 15.20 -3.48 -41.56
N VAL A 559 14.55 -4.60 -41.89
CA VAL A 559 13.45 -4.61 -42.86
C VAL A 559 12.17 -4.05 -42.23
N SER A 560 11.56 -3.04 -42.86
CA SER A 560 10.27 -2.50 -42.41
C SER A 560 9.11 -3.46 -42.69
N ILE A 561 8.45 -3.91 -41.62
CA ILE A 561 7.29 -4.79 -41.67
C ILE A 561 5.99 -4.00 -41.56
N PHE A 562 5.98 -2.92 -40.79
CA PHE A 562 4.81 -2.07 -40.64
C PHE A 562 5.25 -0.62 -40.51
N SER A 563 4.53 0.28 -41.17
CA SER A 563 4.69 1.71 -40.99
C SER A 563 3.34 2.39 -41.09
N HIS A 564 3.14 3.43 -40.27
CA HIS A 564 1.95 4.27 -40.35
C HIS A 564 2.33 5.71 -40.04
N ILE A 565 1.95 6.63 -40.94
CA ILE A 565 2.18 8.06 -40.82
C ILE A 565 0.88 8.72 -40.37
N PHE A 566 0.95 9.47 -39.27
CA PHE A 566 -0.23 10.07 -38.62
C PHE A 566 -0.65 11.40 -39.24
N SER A 567 0.29 12.18 -39.80
CA SER A 567 0.02 13.49 -40.40
C SER A 567 0.04 13.42 -41.93
N LYS A 568 -0.98 13.99 -42.59
CA LYS A 568 -1.04 14.16 -44.05
C LYS A 568 -0.19 15.32 -44.57
N ASP A 569 0.13 16.30 -43.71
CA ASP A 569 0.92 17.50 -44.04
C ASP A 569 2.43 17.29 -43.92
N TRP A 570 2.86 16.08 -43.56
CA TRP A 570 4.28 15.73 -43.48
C TRP A 570 4.77 15.21 -44.83
N SER A 571 5.48 16.04 -45.59
CA SER A 571 6.12 15.62 -46.84
C SER A 571 7.34 14.74 -46.58
N TYR A 572 7.47 13.66 -47.34
CA TYR A 572 8.65 12.78 -47.38
C TYR A 572 9.97 13.51 -47.74
N GLU A 573 9.87 14.78 -48.15
CA GLU A 573 10.95 15.69 -48.54
C GLU A 573 11.66 16.38 -47.35
N ASP A 574 11.21 16.20 -46.10
CA ASP A 574 12.03 16.60 -44.96
C ASP A 574 13.24 15.63 -44.87
N ASP A 575 14.44 16.11 -45.23
CA ASP A 575 15.74 15.38 -45.19
C ASP A 575 15.97 14.55 -43.91
N LEU A 576 15.28 14.92 -42.81
CA LEU A 576 15.28 14.23 -41.52
C LEU A 576 14.62 12.83 -41.54
N VAL A 577 13.57 12.58 -42.33
CA VAL A 577 12.89 11.26 -42.34
C VAL A 577 13.67 10.27 -43.21
N GLY A 578 14.13 10.70 -44.39
CA GLY A 578 15.04 9.90 -45.22
C GLY A 578 16.34 9.58 -44.48
N GLY A 579 16.93 10.57 -43.80
CA GLY A 579 18.08 10.39 -42.92
C GLY A 579 17.82 9.48 -41.72
N PHE A 580 16.68 9.64 -41.04
CA PHE A 580 16.27 8.79 -39.91
C PHE A 580 16.05 7.34 -40.34
N LEU A 581 15.29 7.09 -41.42
CA LEU A 581 15.05 5.74 -41.94
C LEU A 581 16.36 5.10 -42.45
N SER A 582 17.23 5.88 -43.10
CA SER A 582 18.54 5.40 -43.55
C SER A 582 19.47 5.08 -42.37
N ALA A 583 19.50 5.93 -41.34
CA ALA A 583 20.30 5.71 -40.13
C ALA A 583 19.77 4.50 -39.35
N MET A 584 18.46 4.41 -39.13
CA MET A 584 17.84 3.28 -38.43
C MET A 584 18.07 1.95 -39.15
N ASN A 585 18.00 1.92 -40.48
CA ASN A 585 18.37 0.72 -41.25
C ASN A 585 19.86 0.37 -41.10
N SER A 586 20.75 1.37 -41.13
CA SER A 586 22.20 1.19 -40.99
C SER A 586 22.63 0.73 -39.59
N PHE A 587 21.93 1.16 -38.54
CA PHE A 587 22.26 0.86 -37.13
C PHE A 587 21.35 -0.20 -36.50
N SER A 588 20.41 -0.78 -37.26
CA SER A 588 19.42 -1.73 -36.74
C SER A 588 20.06 -2.87 -35.94
N GLY A 589 21.16 -3.45 -36.42
CA GLY A 589 21.91 -4.50 -35.71
C GLY A 589 22.56 -4.08 -34.39
N GLU A 590 23.00 -2.82 -34.26
CA GLU A 590 23.59 -2.25 -33.04
C GLU A 590 22.51 -1.79 -32.05
N LEU A 591 21.38 -1.28 -32.54
CA LEU A 591 20.20 -0.89 -31.75
C LEU A 591 19.55 -2.05 -30.98
N PHE A 592 19.71 -3.29 -31.46
CA PHE A 592 19.31 -4.49 -30.71
C PHE A 592 20.27 -4.84 -29.56
N SER A 593 21.47 -4.25 -29.52
CA SER A 593 22.54 -4.58 -28.57
C SER A 593 22.76 -3.53 -27.48
N GLU A 594 22.51 -2.26 -27.77
CA GLU A 594 22.56 -1.17 -26.79
C GLU A 594 21.13 -0.72 -26.45
N GLY A 595 20.72 -0.84 -25.19
CA GLY A 595 19.36 -0.58 -24.68
C GLY A 595 18.90 0.88 -24.76
N LEU A 596 18.86 1.44 -25.96
CA LEU A 596 18.47 2.82 -26.26
C LEU A 596 16.94 2.87 -26.41
N ASP A 597 16.26 3.25 -25.33
CA ASP A 597 14.80 3.27 -25.21
C ASP A 597 14.15 4.56 -25.75
N ARG A 598 14.88 5.68 -25.75
CA ARG A 598 14.42 7.00 -26.18
C ARG A 598 15.54 7.84 -26.81
N ALA A 599 15.28 8.59 -27.86
CA ALA A 599 16.23 9.58 -28.39
C ALA A 599 15.51 10.86 -28.83
N LYS A 600 16.23 11.98 -28.87
CA LYS A 600 15.68 13.28 -29.24
C LYS A 600 16.43 13.89 -30.43
N PHE A 601 15.68 14.31 -31.44
CA PHE A 601 16.17 14.93 -32.68
C PHE A 601 15.43 16.25 -32.93
N GLY A 602 16.05 17.35 -32.51
CA GLY A 602 15.41 18.68 -32.55
C GLY A 602 14.13 18.71 -31.73
N LYS A 603 12.98 18.89 -32.40
CA LYS A 603 11.65 18.91 -31.75
C LYS A 603 11.01 17.53 -31.61
N HIS A 604 11.61 16.49 -32.20
CA HIS A 604 11.05 15.15 -32.23
C HIS A 604 11.70 14.25 -31.20
N THR A 605 10.89 13.38 -30.61
CA THR A 605 11.35 12.31 -29.72
C THR A 605 10.99 10.98 -30.39
N VAL A 606 11.93 10.05 -30.41
CA VAL A 606 11.70 8.66 -30.83
C VAL A 606 11.75 7.77 -29.61
N LEU A 607 10.74 6.92 -29.44
CA LEU A 607 10.77 5.79 -28.52
C LEU A 607 11.10 4.52 -29.30
N MET A 608 11.93 3.67 -28.72
CA MET A 608 12.47 2.49 -29.35
C MET A 608 12.32 1.31 -28.40
N LYS A 609 11.63 0.26 -28.84
CA LYS A 609 11.38 -0.93 -28.01
C LYS A 609 11.55 -2.22 -28.80
N PRO A 610 12.47 -3.12 -28.40
CA PRO A 610 12.51 -4.47 -28.93
C PRO A 610 11.31 -5.27 -28.42
N PHE A 611 10.78 -6.15 -29.25
CA PHE A 611 9.76 -7.13 -28.87
C PHE A 611 9.76 -8.31 -29.84
N ALA A 612 9.69 -9.54 -29.34
CA ALA A 612 9.90 -10.75 -30.14
C ALA A 612 11.12 -10.64 -31.09
N SER A 613 10.92 -10.81 -32.41
CA SER A 613 11.96 -10.64 -33.45
C SER A 613 11.86 -9.28 -34.17
N PHE A 614 11.26 -8.29 -33.50
CA PHE A 614 10.95 -6.99 -34.06
C PHE A 614 11.45 -5.85 -33.17
N PHE A 615 11.46 -4.65 -33.74
CA PHE A 615 11.81 -3.42 -33.08
C PHE A 615 10.81 -2.34 -33.44
N ALA A 616 10.11 -1.79 -32.46
CA ALA A 616 9.16 -0.71 -32.68
C ALA A 616 9.86 0.64 -32.48
N CYS A 617 9.64 1.55 -33.42
CA CYS A 617 10.09 2.94 -33.37
C CYS A 617 8.88 3.86 -33.47
N TYR A 618 8.68 4.71 -32.48
CA TYR A 618 7.57 5.64 -32.43
C TYR A 618 8.07 7.07 -32.32
N LEU A 619 7.88 7.85 -33.38
CA LEU A 619 8.31 9.24 -33.49
C LEU A 619 7.11 10.15 -33.20
N PHE A 620 7.31 11.15 -32.34
CA PHE A 620 6.29 12.11 -31.94
C PHE A 620 6.91 13.46 -31.51
N LYS A 621 6.08 14.47 -31.34
CA LYS A 621 6.43 15.72 -30.64
C LYS A 621 5.72 15.76 -29.29
N GLY A 622 6.35 16.38 -28.28
CA GLY A 622 5.77 16.52 -26.94
C GLY A 622 6.39 15.59 -25.90
N GLN A 623 5.62 15.28 -24.86
CA GLN A 623 6.05 14.45 -23.73
C GLN A 623 6.00 12.96 -24.06
N SER A 624 6.95 12.22 -23.52
CA SER A 624 7.15 10.80 -23.81
C SER A 624 6.27 9.84 -23.01
N TYR A 625 5.68 10.28 -21.88
CA TYR A 625 5.02 9.36 -20.95
C TYR A 625 3.82 8.63 -21.58
N LEU A 626 2.85 9.37 -22.12
CA LEU A 626 1.68 8.79 -22.78
C LEU A 626 2.07 8.05 -24.07
N ALA A 627 3.03 8.58 -24.82
CA ALA A 627 3.58 7.93 -26.00
C ALA A 627 4.18 6.54 -25.67
N ASN A 628 4.92 6.44 -24.56
CA ASN A 628 5.50 5.20 -24.06
C ASN A 628 4.42 4.21 -23.62
N LYS A 629 3.36 4.69 -22.94
CA LYS A 629 2.21 3.86 -22.58
C LYS A 629 1.49 3.32 -23.82
N LYS A 630 1.23 4.15 -24.82
CA LYS A 630 0.61 3.73 -26.10
C LYS A 630 1.47 2.68 -26.79
N LEU A 631 2.76 2.95 -26.97
CA LEU A 631 3.70 2.01 -27.60
C LEU A 631 3.75 0.67 -26.85
N SER A 632 3.84 0.70 -25.52
CA SER A 632 3.90 -0.51 -24.70
C SER A 632 2.59 -1.30 -24.74
N LYS A 633 1.43 -0.61 -24.73
CA LYS A 633 0.11 -1.23 -24.90
C LYS A 633 -0.01 -1.89 -26.28
N PHE A 634 0.47 -1.22 -27.33
CA PHE A 634 0.47 -1.77 -28.69
C PHE A 634 1.30 -3.05 -28.79
N ILE A 635 2.56 -2.99 -28.34
CA ILE A 635 3.50 -4.12 -28.33
C ILE A 635 2.92 -5.31 -27.55
N LYS A 636 2.47 -5.07 -26.30
CA LYS A 636 1.91 -6.12 -25.45
C LYS A 636 0.71 -6.81 -26.12
N ASN A 637 -0.14 -6.05 -26.81
CA ASN A 637 -1.27 -6.62 -27.54
C ASN A 637 -0.82 -7.43 -28.77
N ILE A 638 0.21 -6.99 -29.51
CA ILE A 638 0.79 -7.78 -30.60
C ILE A 638 1.32 -9.13 -30.06
N GLU A 639 1.97 -9.14 -28.90
CA GLU A 639 2.56 -10.36 -28.33
C GLU A 639 1.52 -11.32 -27.73
N THR A 640 0.45 -10.80 -27.14
CA THR A 640 -0.56 -11.58 -26.41
C THR A 640 -1.78 -11.95 -27.25
N ASN A 641 -2.17 -11.11 -28.21
CA ASN A 641 -3.29 -11.38 -29.10
C ASN A 641 -2.86 -12.30 -30.24
N LYS A 642 -3.25 -13.57 -30.15
CA LYS A 642 -2.93 -14.60 -31.16
C LYS A 642 -3.25 -14.17 -32.60
N ARG A 643 -4.35 -13.44 -32.82
CA ARG A 643 -4.75 -13.01 -34.18
C ARG A 643 -3.76 -12.01 -34.76
N VAL A 644 -3.38 -11.01 -33.97
CA VAL A 644 -2.43 -9.96 -34.38
C VAL A 644 -1.02 -10.53 -34.53
N LYS A 645 -0.59 -11.39 -33.59
CA LYS A 645 0.71 -12.06 -33.65
C LYS A 645 0.93 -12.83 -34.96
N ILE A 646 -0.07 -13.60 -35.38
CA ILE A 646 -0.02 -14.39 -36.63
C ILE A 646 0.17 -13.48 -37.86
N ILE A 647 -0.42 -12.29 -37.87
CA ILE A 647 -0.25 -11.32 -38.97
C ILE A 647 1.23 -10.94 -39.09
N PHE A 648 1.85 -10.49 -38.00
CA PHE A 648 3.26 -10.11 -37.98
C PHE A 648 4.20 -11.27 -38.37
N GLU A 649 3.99 -12.46 -37.82
CA GLU A 649 4.82 -13.63 -38.15
C GLU A 649 4.65 -14.09 -39.61
N SER A 650 3.43 -14.03 -40.15
CA SER A 650 3.14 -14.42 -41.53
C SER A 650 3.75 -13.45 -42.54
N TYR A 651 3.58 -12.15 -42.32
CA TYR A 651 4.14 -11.13 -43.21
C TYR A 651 5.67 -11.11 -43.15
N TYR A 652 6.25 -11.30 -41.96
CA TYR A 652 7.70 -11.43 -41.81
C TYR A 652 8.26 -12.61 -42.62
N LYS A 653 7.71 -13.81 -42.45
CA LYS A 653 8.15 -15.02 -43.19
C LYS A 653 8.04 -14.85 -44.71
N ASN A 654 7.04 -14.10 -45.17
CA ASN A 654 6.78 -13.87 -46.58
C ASN A 654 7.48 -12.63 -47.16
N HIS A 655 8.30 -11.92 -46.38
CA HIS A 655 8.99 -10.68 -46.77
C HIS A 655 8.02 -9.62 -47.32
N LYS A 656 6.85 -9.48 -46.69
CA LYS A 656 5.82 -8.50 -47.06
C LYS A 656 5.65 -7.44 -45.99
N THR A 657 5.27 -6.23 -46.40
CA THR A 657 4.87 -5.14 -45.51
C THR A 657 3.36 -5.24 -45.22
N ILE A 658 2.97 -4.99 -43.98
CA ILE A 658 1.60 -5.02 -43.51
C ILE A 658 0.90 -3.72 -43.90
N ASN A 659 -0.24 -3.84 -44.59
CA ASN A 659 -1.18 -2.74 -44.81
C ASN A 659 -2.27 -2.79 -43.73
N LEU A 660 -2.53 -1.65 -43.07
CA LEU A 660 -3.48 -1.56 -41.97
C LEU A 660 -4.91 -1.88 -42.41
N GLU A 661 -5.36 -1.32 -43.54
CA GLU A 661 -6.73 -1.47 -44.08
C GLU A 661 -7.04 -2.92 -44.52
N GLU A 662 -6.02 -3.71 -44.84
CA GLU A 662 -6.16 -5.11 -45.23
C GLU A 662 -6.23 -6.06 -44.02
N ASN A 663 -6.04 -5.56 -42.81
CA ASN A 663 -5.90 -6.35 -41.60
C ASN A 663 -6.80 -5.82 -40.45
N PRO A 664 -8.12 -6.10 -40.47
CA PRO A 664 -9.07 -5.56 -39.51
C PRO A 664 -8.71 -5.76 -38.03
N PRO A 665 -8.17 -6.92 -37.59
CA PRO A 665 -7.76 -7.10 -36.20
C PRO A 665 -6.61 -6.17 -35.76
N LEU A 666 -5.71 -5.83 -36.69
CA LEU A 666 -4.63 -4.88 -36.42
C LEU A 666 -5.13 -3.44 -36.49
N GLU A 667 -6.02 -3.12 -37.42
CA GLU A 667 -6.67 -1.81 -37.52
C GLU A 667 -7.47 -1.46 -36.27
N GLU A 668 -8.25 -2.40 -35.73
CA GLU A 668 -9.01 -2.22 -34.48
C GLU A 668 -8.07 -1.91 -33.31
N LEU A 669 -7.01 -2.72 -33.14
CA LEU A 669 -6.00 -2.50 -32.11
C LEU A 669 -5.30 -1.14 -32.28
N PHE A 670 -4.90 -0.81 -33.51
CA PHE A 670 -4.21 0.44 -33.82
C PHE A 670 -5.08 1.65 -33.48
N THR A 671 -6.36 1.58 -33.87
CA THR A 671 -7.35 2.63 -33.59
C THR A 671 -7.57 2.79 -32.09
N GLU A 672 -7.71 1.68 -31.35
CA GLU A 672 -7.87 1.69 -29.89
C GLU A 672 -6.67 2.33 -29.17
N VAL A 673 -5.45 2.13 -29.68
CA VAL A 673 -4.24 2.58 -28.99
C VAL A 673 -3.83 3.99 -29.38
N PHE A 674 -3.88 4.35 -30.66
CA PHE A 674 -3.29 5.60 -31.16
C PHE A 674 -4.32 6.63 -31.64
N ILE A 675 -5.57 6.23 -31.93
CA ILE A 675 -6.58 7.13 -32.49
C ILE A 675 -7.65 7.49 -31.46
N GLN A 676 -8.12 6.52 -30.68
CA GLN A 676 -9.04 6.79 -29.57
C GLN A 676 -8.28 7.46 -28.42
N LYS A 677 -8.83 8.56 -27.90
CA LYS A 677 -8.30 9.21 -26.71
C LYS A 677 -8.32 8.23 -25.54
N ILE A 678 -7.20 8.12 -24.86
CA ILE A 678 -7.11 7.35 -23.61
C ILE A 678 -7.99 8.09 -22.58
N PRO A 679 -8.94 7.40 -21.92
CA PRO A 679 -9.80 8.02 -20.91
C PRO A 679 -9.04 8.42 -19.65
#